data_AF-A0A8H5BSX8-F1
#
_entry.id   AF-A0A8H5BSX8-F1
#
_cell.length_a   1.000
_cell.length_b   1.000
_cell.length_c   1.000
_cell.angle_alpha   90.00
_cell.angle_beta   90.00
_cell.angle_gamma   90.00
#
_symmetry.space_group_name_H-M   'P 1'
#
loop_
_entity.id
_entity.type
_entity.pdbx_description
1 polymer ?
#
loop_
_entity_poly.entity_id
_entity_poly.type
_entity_poly.pdbx_seq_one_letter_code
_entity_poly.pdbx_strand_id
1 'polypeptide(L)'
;MAEAQHDRELRGTEHGGISTLSRTVIGLGWPPFHTPTMFKLSRLIEKSKARQSSDKQLLVSNSPPADEEEAVIRRALVDAQNIEKELESKLQRLDIPTPSSSRSEVNQFKQTISRLQSTHETTLSHTRKLSAQRRLPVEVLMLIFNLANDPYVFESWYRRPCVSSFRVSQVCRAWRNIALSMPELWTTVDLKIDNGATAVTSRFASALKATVKGTRNTKSTPYCDFVAELLRRSQQMDLNVFVYGRYYQCDYMVKHPVLRVLAPHLWRCSSLTIESMISTVESIFCSPGWTVSPLTLSADVNDPEPQKRTSRLRALKLDFFGWDEVDPRRVTISQEFPLLKHVELVGIRAESIFSLPLAQLHTFRQSSGASHYSTPRIHTLIPASPNLRTLKLAFHDYNSIELLVPAATSSTPLQAPKITVLELYISPDDSPSFGILTHINFSSLLELRVAAFPGDLLKEIIFVVTCLRPVGQLSLTKVAFRSEQMESGLLERFLELTPCLEELDIELPPPDDDDNNIECLVSKRLVPRLAVLTIHASSAKEISAAQGALCVIGGSRFAPRQPSMNSHQQEAAARKFTIVLSTLDEACNALMTLNMWHFKSTERQPFLRIAEWRLELSPLVDIITRADIPKSDRPHVARKLNSLMLEIESFRLSSGHDIANLFRSKILDPLLSLRCAKETHFVLYYARKHAFATRVEKLLQTWKMDICSHFLESETNAPFMFESSRVLAYHGSSAESLRKRSIDDLFGTKDDLLKVDWESYMRW
;
A
#
# COMPACT_ATOMS: atom_id res chain seq x y z
N MET A 1 32.35 -41.62 21.92
CA MET A 1 32.48 -43.08 21.72
C MET A 1 31.21 -43.57 21.05
N ALA A 2 31.39 -44.23 19.89
CA ALA A 2 30.43 -45.01 19.10
C ALA A 2 29.25 -44.29 18.41
N GLU A 3 29.52 -43.73 17.22
CA GLU A 3 28.59 -43.73 16.08
C GLU A 3 28.69 -45.11 15.37
N ALA A 4 27.56 -45.80 15.17
CA ALA A 4 27.24 -46.68 14.03
C ALA A 4 26.10 -47.65 14.38
N GLN A 5 24.85 -47.33 14.02
CA GLN A 5 23.81 -48.32 13.68
C GLN A 5 22.49 -47.64 13.33
N HIS A 6 22.21 -47.45 12.04
CA HIS A 6 20.93 -47.77 11.39
C HIS A 6 20.95 -47.23 9.97
N ASP A 7 21.07 -48.10 8.97
CA ASP A 7 20.35 -47.99 7.70
C ASP A 7 20.66 -49.23 6.84
N ARG A 8 19.95 -50.31 7.17
CA ARG A 8 19.60 -51.39 6.24
C ARG A 8 18.09 -51.49 6.31
N GLU A 9 17.40 -51.12 5.25
CA GLU A 9 16.30 -51.88 4.67
C GLU A 9 15.65 -51.13 3.49
N LEU A 10 15.19 -51.91 2.51
CA LEU A 10 14.35 -51.54 1.36
C LEU A 10 15.05 -50.98 0.12
N ARG A 11 15.51 -51.90 -0.75
CA ARG A 11 14.85 -52.17 -2.04
C ARG A 11 15.54 -53.32 -2.80
N GLY A 12 14.88 -54.48 -2.83
CA GLY A 12 14.83 -55.29 -4.07
C GLY A 12 13.90 -54.59 -5.06
N THR A 13 13.81 -54.91 -6.34
CA THR A 13 14.21 -56.07 -7.16
C THR A 13 14.04 -55.57 -8.59
N GLU A 14 14.97 -55.85 -9.52
CA GLU A 14 14.59 -56.13 -10.90
C GLU A 14 15.73 -56.85 -11.62
N HIS A 15 15.40 -58.05 -12.09
CA HIS A 15 16.21 -58.92 -12.93
C HIS A 15 16.10 -58.50 -14.40
N GLY A 16 17.18 -58.69 -15.15
CA GLY A 16 17.15 -58.65 -16.62
C GLY A 16 18.56 -58.78 -17.18
N GLY A 17 19.07 -60.00 -17.31
CA GLY A 17 20.39 -60.26 -17.87
C GLY A 17 20.46 -60.10 -19.39
N ILE A 18 21.68 -60.19 -19.94
CA ILE A 18 22.05 -61.03 -21.09
C ILE A 18 23.56 -60.87 -21.42
N SER A 19 24.22 -62.03 -21.44
CA SER A 19 25.44 -62.48 -22.11
C SER A 19 26.67 -61.57 -22.29
N THR A 20 27.69 -61.89 -21.50
CA THR A 20 29.09 -61.98 -21.94
C THR A 20 29.26 -63.00 -23.07
N LEU A 21 29.79 -62.56 -24.21
CA LEU A 21 30.42 -63.44 -25.18
C LEU A 21 31.80 -62.88 -25.55
N SER A 22 32.80 -63.67 -25.19
CA SER A 22 34.19 -63.58 -25.56
C SER A 22 34.36 -63.51 -27.08
N ARG A 23 35.24 -62.63 -27.56
CA ARG A 23 35.92 -62.81 -28.86
C ARG A 23 37.32 -62.23 -28.83
N THR A 24 38.26 -63.14 -28.67
CA THR A 24 39.63 -63.12 -29.16
C THR A 24 39.72 -62.43 -30.52
N VAL A 25 40.56 -61.40 -30.65
CA VAL A 25 41.00 -60.88 -31.94
C VAL A 25 42.52 -61.02 -32.02
N ILE A 26 42.91 -61.80 -33.02
CA ILE A 26 44.27 -62.13 -33.44
C ILE A 26 44.97 -60.85 -33.90
N GLY A 27 46.19 -60.67 -33.42
CA GLY A 27 47.08 -59.61 -33.86
C GLY A 27 47.55 -59.81 -35.29
N LEU A 28 47.45 -58.76 -36.09
CA LEU A 28 48.27 -58.55 -37.27
C LEU A 28 48.91 -57.18 -37.12
N GLY A 29 50.24 -57.20 -36.92
CA GLY A 29 51.06 -56.02 -36.73
C GLY A 29 51.12 -55.15 -37.98
N TRP A 30 50.99 -53.84 -37.76
CA TRP A 30 51.39 -52.79 -38.69
C TRP A 30 52.31 -51.82 -37.93
N PRO A 31 53.37 -51.28 -38.55
CA PRO A 31 54.39 -50.51 -37.87
C PRO A 31 53.90 -49.11 -37.49
N PRO A 32 54.46 -48.48 -36.44
CA PRO A 32 54.01 -47.17 -35.99
C PRO A 32 54.58 -46.07 -36.89
N PHE A 33 53.73 -45.44 -37.69
CA PHE A 33 54.04 -44.12 -38.26
C PHE A 33 53.78 -43.05 -37.19
N HIS A 34 54.83 -42.70 -36.45
CA HIS A 34 54.84 -41.49 -35.62
C HIS A 34 54.90 -40.26 -36.53
N THR A 35 53.76 -39.63 -36.78
CA THR A 35 53.72 -38.27 -37.31
C THR A 35 53.49 -37.25 -36.19
N PRO A 36 54.27 -36.15 -36.10
CA PRO A 36 54.12 -35.11 -35.08
C PRO A 36 52.74 -34.43 -35.03
N THR A 37 51.90 -34.64 -36.04
CA THR A 37 50.57 -34.07 -36.20
C THR A 37 49.54 -34.69 -35.25
N MET A 38 49.68 -35.97 -34.89
CA MET A 38 48.77 -36.69 -33.98
C MET A 38 48.90 -36.23 -32.52
N PHE A 39 50.11 -35.87 -32.07
CA PHE A 39 50.33 -35.33 -30.71
C PHE A 39 49.73 -33.93 -30.53
N LYS A 40 49.72 -33.10 -31.58
CA LYS A 40 49.02 -31.80 -31.56
C LYS A 40 47.50 -31.97 -31.51
N LEU A 41 46.95 -32.95 -32.24
CA LEU A 41 45.52 -33.25 -32.28
C LEU A 41 45.03 -33.84 -30.95
N SER A 42 45.78 -34.75 -30.34
CA SER A 42 45.48 -35.30 -29.01
C SER A 42 45.45 -34.22 -27.92
N ARG A 43 46.44 -33.30 -27.89
CA ARG A 43 46.43 -32.15 -26.97
C ARG A 43 45.29 -31.16 -27.24
N LEU A 44 44.87 -30.98 -28.49
CA LEU A 44 43.73 -30.12 -28.84
C LEU A 44 42.40 -30.77 -28.42
N ILE A 45 42.27 -32.09 -28.54
CA ILE A 45 41.10 -32.86 -28.08
C ILE A 45 41.04 -32.88 -26.54
N GLU A 46 42.17 -33.03 -25.84
CA GLU A 46 42.22 -32.91 -24.39
C GLU A 46 41.89 -31.49 -23.92
N LYS A 47 42.40 -30.45 -24.60
CA LYS A 47 42.00 -29.06 -24.32
C LYS A 47 40.52 -28.79 -24.62
N SER A 48 39.92 -29.42 -25.64
CA SER A 48 38.50 -29.25 -25.94
C SER A 48 37.61 -30.02 -24.96
N LYS A 49 38.03 -31.21 -24.52
CA LYS A 49 37.35 -31.99 -23.47
C LYS A 49 37.43 -31.32 -22.11
N ALA A 50 38.57 -30.72 -21.76
CA ALA A 50 38.73 -29.93 -20.54
C ALA A 50 37.86 -28.65 -20.58
N ARG A 51 37.77 -27.97 -21.74
CA ARG A 51 36.83 -26.85 -21.95
C ARG A 51 35.37 -27.29 -21.84
N GLN A 52 35.01 -28.43 -22.43
CA GLN A 52 33.65 -28.99 -22.30
C GLN A 52 33.32 -29.44 -20.88
N SER A 53 34.31 -29.86 -20.07
CA SER A 53 34.05 -30.25 -18.67
C SER A 53 33.90 -29.04 -17.75
N SER A 54 34.68 -27.96 -17.93
CA SER A 54 34.51 -26.74 -17.14
C SER A 54 33.19 -26.03 -17.45
N ASP A 55 32.77 -26.02 -18.73
CA ASP A 55 31.47 -25.48 -19.11
C ASP A 55 30.29 -26.24 -18.49
N LYS A 56 30.41 -27.56 -18.34
CA LYS A 56 29.39 -28.39 -17.69
C LYS A 56 29.28 -28.10 -16.19
N GLN A 57 30.37 -27.82 -15.49
CA GLN A 57 30.33 -27.44 -14.07
C GLN A 57 29.68 -26.06 -13.88
N LEU A 58 29.95 -25.11 -14.77
CA LEU A 58 29.32 -23.78 -14.76
C LEU A 58 27.82 -23.81 -15.07
N LEU A 59 27.33 -24.85 -15.73
CA LEU A 59 25.90 -25.06 -15.97
C LEU A 59 25.17 -25.64 -14.75
N VAL A 60 25.90 -26.27 -13.82
CA VAL A 60 25.32 -26.90 -12.62
C VAL A 60 25.52 -26.03 -11.36
N SER A 61 26.52 -25.13 -11.37
CA SER A 61 26.84 -24.24 -10.25
C SER A 61 26.22 -22.84 -10.39
N ASN A 62 25.79 -22.26 -9.27
CA ASN A 62 25.36 -20.86 -9.17
C ASN A 62 26.49 -19.92 -8.69
N SER A 63 27.71 -20.44 -8.52
CA SER A 63 28.86 -19.60 -8.16
C SER A 63 29.21 -18.65 -9.31
N PRO A 64 29.67 -17.42 -9.03
CA PRO A 64 30.19 -16.55 -10.07
C PRO A 64 31.34 -17.24 -10.80
N PRO A 65 31.43 -17.12 -12.13
CA PRO A 65 32.59 -17.61 -12.87
C PRO A 65 33.85 -16.88 -12.38
N ALA A 66 34.99 -17.57 -12.33
CA ALA A 66 36.27 -16.91 -12.11
C ALA A 66 36.58 -15.93 -13.26
N ASP A 67 37.45 -14.94 -13.05
CA ASP A 67 37.74 -13.90 -14.06
C ASP A 67 38.18 -14.51 -15.41
N GLU A 68 38.95 -15.60 -15.38
CA GLU A 68 39.37 -16.34 -16.56
C GLU A 68 38.19 -17.02 -17.28
N GLU A 69 37.28 -17.64 -16.52
CA GLU A 69 36.05 -18.26 -17.06
C GLU A 69 35.09 -17.21 -17.61
N GLU A 70 34.96 -16.08 -16.92
CA GLU A 70 34.18 -14.93 -17.38
C GLU A 70 34.71 -14.42 -18.73
N ALA A 71 36.03 -14.28 -18.87
CA ALA A 71 36.64 -13.87 -20.14
C ALA A 71 36.40 -14.89 -21.26
N VAL A 72 36.27 -16.19 -20.94
CA VAL A 72 35.88 -17.23 -21.90
C VAL A 72 34.39 -17.10 -22.27
N ILE A 73 33.50 -16.94 -21.28
CA ILE A 73 32.04 -16.81 -21.50
C ILE A 73 31.74 -15.54 -22.32
N ARG A 74 32.41 -14.42 -22.02
CA ARG A 74 32.24 -13.17 -22.78
C ARG A 74 32.64 -13.31 -24.24
N ARG A 75 33.75 -13.99 -24.53
CA ARG A 75 34.15 -14.29 -25.91
C ARG A 75 33.13 -15.18 -26.61
N ALA A 76 32.71 -16.27 -25.96
CA ALA A 76 31.70 -17.16 -26.51
C ALA A 76 30.34 -16.46 -26.74
N LEU A 77 29.99 -15.48 -25.90
CA LEU A 77 28.79 -14.67 -26.06
C LEU A 77 28.89 -13.76 -27.29
N VAL A 78 30.03 -13.11 -27.51
CA VAL A 78 30.27 -12.29 -28.72
C VAL A 78 30.20 -13.16 -29.98
N ASP A 79 30.83 -14.33 -29.95
CA ASP A 79 30.78 -15.28 -31.07
C ASP A 79 29.35 -15.75 -31.36
N ALA A 80 28.58 -16.10 -30.32
CA ALA A 80 27.18 -16.50 -30.46
C ALA A 80 26.30 -15.36 -31.01
N GLN A 81 26.48 -14.13 -30.54
CA GLN A 81 25.76 -12.96 -31.04
C GLN A 81 26.09 -12.64 -32.51
N ASN A 82 27.33 -12.85 -32.93
CA ASN A 82 27.73 -12.70 -34.33
C ASN A 82 27.07 -13.76 -35.22
N ILE A 83 27.03 -15.02 -34.76
CA ILE A 83 26.32 -16.11 -35.45
C ILE A 83 24.82 -15.84 -35.52
N GLU A 84 24.22 -15.33 -34.44
CA GLU A 84 22.81 -14.96 -34.37
C GLU A 84 22.48 -13.90 -35.43
N LYS A 85 23.26 -12.81 -35.50
CA LYS A 85 23.12 -11.77 -36.53
C LYS A 85 23.31 -12.29 -37.96
N GLU A 86 24.27 -13.20 -38.16
CA GLU A 86 24.48 -13.83 -39.48
C GLU A 86 23.27 -14.67 -39.89
N LEU A 87 22.73 -15.47 -38.97
CA LEU A 87 21.56 -16.31 -39.20
C LEU A 87 20.29 -15.46 -39.42
N GLU A 88 20.11 -14.37 -38.68
CA GLU A 88 19.02 -13.40 -38.91
C GLU A 88 19.14 -12.75 -40.29
N SER A 89 20.34 -12.31 -40.67
CA SER A 89 20.60 -11.76 -42.00
C SER A 89 20.34 -12.78 -43.10
N LYS A 90 20.71 -14.05 -42.87
CA LYS A 90 20.42 -15.15 -43.79
C LYS A 90 18.94 -15.45 -43.88
N LEU A 91 18.21 -15.37 -42.75
CA LEU A 91 16.77 -15.56 -42.69
C LEU A 91 16.02 -14.43 -43.43
N GLN A 92 16.49 -13.19 -43.32
CA GLN A 92 15.94 -12.04 -44.06
C GLN A 92 16.18 -12.14 -45.58
N ARG A 93 17.26 -12.79 -46.01
CA ARG A 93 17.55 -13.05 -47.43
C ARG A 93 16.80 -14.25 -48.00
N LEU A 94 16.28 -15.13 -47.16
CA LEU A 94 15.45 -16.25 -47.59
C LEU A 94 14.00 -15.75 -47.70
N ASP A 95 13.42 -15.86 -48.91
CA ASP A 95 12.01 -15.59 -49.08
C ASP A 95 11.17 -16.50 -48.16
N ILE A 96 10.11 -15.95 -47.59
CA ILE A 96 9.17 -16.71 -46.77
C ILE A 96 8.62 -17.85 -47.63
N PRO A 97 8.79 -19.13 -47.24
CA PRO A 97 8.38 -20.24 -48.08
C PRO A 97 6.89 -20.16 -48.42
N THR A 98 6.59 -20.04 -49.70
CA THR A 98 5.24 -20.12 -50.26
C THR A 98 4.86 -21.59 -50.51
N PRO A 99 3.58 -21.93 -50.70
CA PRO A 99 3.15 -23.30 -51.00
C PRO A 99 3.82 -23.92 -52.24
N SER A 100 4.32 -23.09 -53.16
CA SER A 100 5.06 -23.47 -54.36
C SER A 100 6.58 -23.56 -54.16
N SER A 101 7.11 -23.21 -52.98
CA SER A 101 8.54 -23.29 -52.70
C SER A 101 9.02 -24.73 -52.71
N SER A 102 10.25 -24.95 -53.18
CA SER A 102 10.82 -26.30 -53.22
C SER A 102 10.97 -26.86 -51.80
N ARG A 103 10.87 -28.19 -51.67
CA ARG A 103 11.11 -28.88 -50.38
C ARG A 103 12.49 -28.55 -49.80
N SER A 104 13.47 -28.27 -50.65
CA SER A 104 14.82 -27.87 -50.25
C SER A 104 14.84 -26.50 -49.56
N GLU A 105 14.16 -25.49 -50.11
CA GLU A 105 14.06 -24.14 -49.53
C GLU A 105 13.33 -24.16 -48.18
N VAL A 106 12.23 -24.91 -48.08
CA VAL A 106 11.49 -25.10 -46.82
C VAL A 106 12.39 -25.75 -45.76
N ASN A 107 13.18 -26.75 -46.13
CA ASN A 107 14.11 -27.42 -45.21
C ASN A 107 15.25 -26.48 -44.79
N GLN A 108 15.80 -25.68 -45.70
CA GLN A 108 16.85 -24.70 -45.40
C GLN A 108 16.34 -23.60 -44.46
N PHE A 109 15.12 -23.10 -44.68
CA PHE A 109 14.48 -22.11 -43.82
C PHE A 109 14.25 -22.68 -42.40
N LYS A 110 13.68 -23.88 -42.29
CA LYS A 110 13.50 -24.59 -41.01
C LYS A 110 14.82 -24.83 -40.27
N GLN A 111 15.86 -25.26 -40.99
CA GLN A 111 17.18 -25.47 -40.40
C GLN A 111 17.78 -24.17 -39.89
N THR A 112 17.61 -23.07 -40.62
CA THR A 112 18.10 -21.74 -40.23
C THR A 112 17.39 -21.25 -38.96
N ILE A 113 16.07 -21.39 -38.87
CA ILE A 113 15.29 -21.07 -37.66
C ILE A 113 15.74 -21.92 -36.46
N SER A 114 15.87 -23.24 -36.64
CA SER A 114 16.29 -24.12 -35.54
C SER A 114 17.69 -23.78 -35.02
N ARG A 115 18.62 -23.45 -35.93
CA ARG A 115 19.96 -22.96 -35.55
C ARG A 115 19.91 -21.61 -34.84
N LEU A 116 19.05 -20.70 -35.30
CA LEU A 116 18.86 -19.39 -34.67
C LEU A 116 18.34 -19.55 -33.23
N GLN A 117 17.30 -20.35 -33.03
CA GLN A 117 16.74 -20.65 -31.70
C GLN A 117 17.77 -21.27 -30.76
N SER A 118 18.54 -22.26 -31.22
CA SER A 118 19.60 -22.88 -30.42
C SER A 118 20.74 -21.90 -30.06
N THR A 119 21.09 -21.00 -30.99
CA THR A 119 22.10 -19.95 -30.74
C THR A 119 21.57 -18.95 -29.72
N HIS A 120 20.31 -18.51 -29.85
CA HIS A 120 19.65 -17.61 -28.91
C HIS A 120 19.57 -18.19 -27.49
N GLU A 121 19.21 -19.48 -27.34
CA GLU A 121 19.24 -20.17 -26.04
C GLU A 121 20.64 -20.21 -25.42
N THR A 122 21.68 -20.38 -26.26
CA THR A 122 23.08 -20.32 -25.83
C THR A 122 23.45 -18.91 -25.34
N THR A 123 23.07 -17.87 -26.09
CA THR A 123 23.25 -16.46 -25.70
C THR A 123 22.59 -16.17 -24.36
N LEU A 124 21.35 -16.59 -24.15
CA LEU A 124 20.63 -16.41 -22.88
C LEU A 124 21.29 -17.17 -21.73
N SER A 125 21.72 -18.41 -21.97
CA SER A 125 22.42 -19.23 -20.97
C SER A 125 23.72 -18.55 -20.50
N HIS A 126 24.55 -18.07 -21.43
CA HIS A 126 25.78 -17.34 -21.13
C HIS A 126 25.52 -15.98 -20.46
N THR A 127 24.50 -15.25 -20.89
CA THR A 127 24.09 -13.99 -20.26
C THR A 127 23.66 -14.21 -18.81
N ARG A 128 22.91 -15.29 -18.52
CA ARG A 128 22.53 -15.68 -17.15
C ARG A 128 23.77 -16.00 -16.29
N LYS A 129 24.81 -16.64 -16.85
CA LYS A 129 26.06 -16.91 -16.13
C LYS A 129 26.81 -15.63 -15.73
N LEU A 130 26.72 -14.59 -16.56
CA LEU A 130 27.34 -13.27 -16.32
C LEU A 130 26.43 -12.29 -15.57
N SER A 131 25.26 -12.74 -15.10
CA SER A 131 24.30 -11.85 -14.44
C SER A 131 24.91 -11.22 -13.18
N ALA A 132 24.70 -9.91 -13.03
CA ALA A 132 25.25 -9.12 -11.92
C ALA A 132 24.87 -9.71 -10.55
N GLN A 133 23.68 -10.30 -10.42
CA GLN A 133 23.19 -10.98 -9.21
C GLN A 133 24.14 -12.05 -8.65
N ARG A 134 24.97 -12.70 -9.50
CA ARG A 134 25.94 -13.72 -9.06
C ARG A 134 27.24 -13.12 -8.52
N ARG A 135 27.49 -11.84 -8.83
CA ARG A 135 28.71 -11.10 -8.49
C ARG A 135 28.51 -10.11 -7.34
N LEU A 136 27.26 -9.91 -6.92
CA LEU A 136 26.98 -9.05 -5.79
C LEU A 136 27.70 -9.61 -4.55
N PRO A 137 28.47 -8.76 -3.83
CA PRO A 137 29.00 -9.13 -2.53
C PRO A 137 27.88 -9.61 -1.61
N VAL A 138 28.20 -10.54 -0.71
CA VAL A 138 27.21 -11.10 0.21
C VAL A 138 26.56 -10.01 1.06
N GLU A 139 27.33 -9.00 1.45
CA GLU A 139 26.88 -7.84 2.23
C GLU A 139 25.82 -7.04 1.46
N VAL A 140 26.00 -6.86 0.15
CA VAL A 140 25.03 -6.16 -0.70
C VAL A 140 23.76 -7.01 -0.86
N LEU A 141 23.90 -8.33 -1.02
CA LEU A 141 22.75 -9.24 -1.03
C LEU A 141 21.99 -9.21 0.30
N MET A 142 22.68 -9.17 1.44
CA MET A 142 22.06 -9.04 2.75
C MET A 142 21.26 -7.73 2.88
N LEU A 143 21.80 -6.61 2.39
CA LEU A 143 21.08 -5.33 2.35
C LEU A 143 19.84 -5.40 1.45
N ILE A 144 19.97 -5.98 0.25
CA ILE A 144 18.82 -6.21 -0.65
C ILE A 144 17.77 -7.08 0.02
N PHE A 145 18.18 -8.14 0.73
CA PHE A 145 17.25 -9.04 1.41
C PHE A 145 16.51 -8.32 2.52
N ASN A 146 17.20 -7.50 3.31
CA ASN A 146 16.56 -6.69 4.36
C ASN A 146 15.57 -5.67 3.78
N LEU A 147 15.93 -4.98 2.68
CA LEU A 147 15.02 -4.06 1.99
C LEU A 147 13.81 -4.78 1.37
N ALA A 148 14.02 -5.98 0.81
CA ALA A 148 12.94 -6.81 0.27
C ALA A 148 12.08 -7.47 1.36
N ASN A 149 12.56 -7.47 2.61
CA ASN A 149 11.86 -7.98 3.79
C ASN A 149 11.11 -6.86 4.53
N ASP A 150 11.01 -5.66 3.96
CA ASP A 150 10.30 -4.55 4.58
C ASP A 150 8.81 -4.91 4.74
N PRO A 151 8.31 -5.04 5.99
CA PRO A 151 6.92 -5.32 6.24
C PRO A 151 5.99 -4.21 5.69
N TYR A 152 6.43 -2.94 5.70
CA TYR A 152 5.58 -1.80 5.38
C TYR A 152 5.32 -1.60 3.88
N VAL A 153 6.16 -2.16 3.01
CA VAL A 153 6.03 -1.99 1.54
C VAL A 153 4.87 -2.83 0.95
N PHE A 154 4.25 -3.72 1.74
CA PHE A 154 3.21 -4.62 1.27
C PHE A 154 1.92 -4.53 2.11
N GLU A 155 1.23 -3.39 2.11
CA GLU A 155 -0.12 -3.20 2.70
C GLU A 155 -1.19 -4.22 2.23
N SER A 156 -0.90 -5.04 1.23
CA SER A 156 -1.80 -6.11 0.75
C SER A 156 -1.69 -7.45 1.50
N TRP A 157 -1.15 -7.49 2.74
CA TRP A 157 -1.02 -8.70 3.58
C TRP A 157 -2.29 -9.57 3.66
N TYR A 158 -3.47 -8.97 3.44
CA TYR A 158 -4.73 -9.69 3.31
C TYR A 158 -4.76 -10.79 2.24
N ARG A 159 -3.84 -10.82 1.25
CA ARG A 159 -3.92 -11.74 0.11
C ARG A 159 -3.01 -12.96 0.13
N ARG A 160 -1.94 -13.06 0.94
CA ARG A 160 -1.12 -14.30 1.07
C ARG A 160 -0.11 -14.22 2.23
N PRO A 161 -0.17 -15.11 3.23
CA PRO A 161 0.89 -15.26 4.23
C PRO A 161 2.10 -15.95 3.57
N CYS A 162 2.88 -15.19 2.81
CA CYS A 162 4.21 -15.62 2.40
C CYS A 162 5.20 -14.76 3.15
N VAL A 163 5.84 -15.33 4.17
CA VAL A 163 6.98 -14.71 4.83
C VAL A 163 8.02 -14.38 3.74
N SER A 164 8.29 -13.09 3.55
CA SER A 164 9.16 -12.54 2.49
C SER A 164 10.51 -13.25 2.41
N SER A 165 11.05 -13.64 3.56
CA SER A 165 12.27 -14.42 3.76
C SER A 165 12.29 -15.72 2.95
N PHE A 166 11.14 -16.41 2.85
CA PHE A 166 11.07 -17.61 2.02
C PHE A 166 11.19 -17.29 0.54
N ARG A 167 10.55 -16.23 0.05
CA ARG A 167 10.61 -15.85 -1.38
C ARG A 167 12.06 -15.63 -1.80
N VAL A 168 12.81 -14.90 -0.98
CA VAL A 168 14.24 -14.65 -1.20
C VAL A 168 15.05 -15.96 -1.16
N SER A 169 14.73 -16.88 -0.24
CA SER A 169 15.41 -18.18 -0.13
C SER A 169 15.14 -19.16 -1.28
N GLN A 170 14.14 -18.88 -2.15
CA GLN A 170 13.79 -19.73 -3.29
C GLN A 170 14.40 -19.28 -4.63
N VAL A 171 15.13 -18.17 -4.66
CA VAL A 171 15.68 -17.62 -5.92
C VAL A 171 16.78 -18.53 -6.48
N CYS A 172 17.84 -18.77 -5.71
CA CYS A 172 18.91 -19.69 -6.10
C CYS A 172 19.58 -20.29 -4.86
N ARG A 173 20.46 -21.29 -5.05
CA ARG A 173 21.17 -21.95 -3.93
C ARG A 173 22.03 -20.98 -3.11
N ALA A 174 22.70 -20.03 -3.76
CA ALA A 174 23.55 -19.05 -3.07
C ALA A 174 22.69 -18.13 -2.18
N TRP A 175 21.61 -17.57 -2.74
CA TRP A 175 20.67 -16.73 -2.00
C TRP A 175 20.00 -17.48 -0.86
N ARG A 176 19.66 -18.76 -1.08
CA ARG A 176 19.16 -19.63 -0.01
C ARG A 176 20.15 -19.68 1.13
N ASN A 177 21.40 -20.07 0.88
CA ASN A 177 22.41 -20.21 1.93
C ASN A 177 22.60 -18.91 2.72
N ILE A 178 22.69 -17.77 2.03
CA ILE A 178 22.80 -16.45 2.65
C ILE A 178 21.57 -16.17 3.51
N ALA A 179 20.37 -16.34 2.97
CA ALA A 179 19.13 -16.11 3.71
C ALA A 179 19.00 -17.05 4.93
N LEU A 180 19.40 -18.32 4.82
CA LEU A 180 19.38 -19.25 5.96
C LEU A 180 20.37 -18.84 7.07
N SER A 181 21.45 -18.12 6.73
CA SER A 181 22.44 -17.62 7.68
C SER A 181 22.13 -16.24 8.27
N MET A 182 21.02 -15.60 7.89
CA MET A 182 20.61 -14.28 8.39
C MET A 182 19.40 -14.41 9.33
N PRO A 183 19.59 -14.45 10.66
CA PRO A 183 18.50 -14.52 11.63
C PRO A 183 17.49 -13.37 11.50
N GLU A 184 17.94 -12.18 11.09
CA GLU A 184 17.16 -10.96 10.91
C GLU A 184 15.98 -11.17 9.97
N LEU A 185 16.19 -11.96 8.90
CA LEU A 185 15.14 -12.24 7.92
C LEU A 185 13.99 -13.06 8.52
N TRP A 186 14.24 -13.83 9.59
CA TRP A 186 13.26 -14.75 10.16
C TRP A 186 12.55 -14.18 11.40
N THR A 187 12.73 -12.87 11.67
CA THR A 187 12.17 -12.19 12.85
C THR A 187 10.67 -11.91 12.73
N THR A 188 10.15 -11.79 11.51
CA THR A 188 8.71 -11.61 11.25
C THR A 188 8.02 -12.96 11.15
N VAL A 189 7.04 -13.19 12.03
CA VAL A 189 6.30 -14.45 12.13
C VAL A 189 4.81 -14.19 11.88
N ASP A 190 4.36 -14.49 10.67
CA ASP A 190 2.96 -14.37 10.28
C ASP A 190 2.21 -15.68 10.52
N LEU A 191 1.30 -15.66 11.48
CA LEU A 191 0.49 -16.80 11.88
C LEU A 191 -0.93 -16.64 11.38
N LYS A 192 -1.35 -17.58 10.52
CA LYS A 192 -2.74 -17.69 10.12
C LYS A 192 -3.41 -18.81 10.89
N ILE A 193 -4.30 -18.43 11.79
CA ILE A 193 -5.16 -19.34 12.53
C ILE A 193 -6.43 -19.54 11.71
N ASP A 194 -6.36 -20.46 10.76
CA ASP A 194 -7.55 -20.93 10.07
C ASP A 194 -8.23 -22.00 10.93
N ASN A 195 -9.50 -21.78 11.26
CA ASN A 195 -10.34 -22.81 11.84
C ASN A 195 -10.41 -23.90 10.79
N GLY A 196 -9.71 -25.01 11.00
CA GLY A 196 -9.57 -26.10 10.04
C GLY A 196 -10.92 -26.71 9.68
N ALA A 197 -11.73 -26.02 8.88
CA ALA A 197 -13.06 -26.41 8.47
C ALA A 197 -13.20 -26.32 6.94
N THR A 198 -12.41 -25.49 6.27
CA THR A 198 -12.71 -25.11 4.87
C THR A 198 -11.94 -25.82 3.76
N ALA A 199 -10.92 -26.67 4.02
CA ALA A 199 -10.41 -27.54 2.93
C ALA A 199 -9.49 -28.69 3.38
N VAL A 200 -8.59 -28.44 4.34
CA VAL A 200 -7.53 -29.42 4.69
C VAL A 200 -8.05 -30.48 5.66
N THR A 201 -9.09 -30.19 6.43
CA THR A 201 -9.59 -31.07 7.49
C THR A 201 -10.54 -32.17 7.05
N SER A 202 -11.09 -32.24 5.83
CA SER A 202 -11.82 -33.47 5.46
C SER A 202 -10.88 -34.68 5.37
N ARG A 203 -9.61 -34.46 4.96
CA ARG A 203 -8.56 -35.50 4.99
C ARG A 203 -7.86 -35.60 6.35
N PHE A 204 -7.64 -34.49 7.05
CA PHE A 204 -6.94 -34.50 8.35
C PHE A 204 -7.83 -34.83 9.57
N ALA A 205 -9.12 -34.47 9.59
CA ALA A 205 -10.03 -34.83 10.69
C ALA A 205 -10.35 -36.32 10.71
N SER A 206 -10.33 -36.98 9.54
CA SER A 206 -10.41 -38.43 9.42
C SER A 206 -9.20 -39.12 10.05
N ALA A 207 -7.99 -38.55 9.87
CA ALA A 207 -6.77 -39.02 10.53
C ALA A 207 -6.74 -38.69 12.04
N LEU A 208 -7.24 -37.53 12.46
CA LEU A 208 -7.34 -37.16 13.88
C LEU A 208 -8.35 -38.06 14.63
N LYS A 209 -9.52 -38.34 14.03
CA LYS A 209 -10.51 -39.29 14.60
C LYS A 209 -9.95 -40.72 14.70
N ALA A 210 -9.06 -41.13 13.80
CA ALA A 210 -8.34 -42.41 13.91
C ALA A 210 -7.28 -42.41 15.03
N THR A 211 -6.69 -41.25 15.35
CA THR A 211 -5.62 -41.14 16.36
C THR A 211 -6.17 -41.06 17.80
N VAL A 212 -7.40 -40.56 17.97
CA VAL A 212 -8.08 -40.48 19.28
C VAL A 212 -8.38 -41.87 19.89
N LYS A 213 -8.28 -42.96 19.11
CA LYS A 213 -8.45 -44.34 19.62
C LYS A 213 -7.19 -45.05 20.13
N GLY A 214 -6.07 -44.35 20.37
CA GLY A 214 -5.11 -44.82 21.39
C GLY A 214 -3.64 -44.98 21.00
N THR A 215 -3.06 -44.06 20.23
CA THR A 215 -1.58 -43.96 20.14
C THR A 215 -1.11 -42.58 20.55
N ARG A 216 -0.33 -42.51 21.64
CA ARG A 216 0.15 -41.30 22.35
C ARG A 216 1.14 -40.41 21.57
N ASN A 217 1.28 -40.56 20.25
CA ASN A 217 2.16 -39.73 19.43
C ASN A 217 1.35 -38.90 18.42
N THR A 218 0.78 -37.78 18.88
CA THR A 218 0.23 -36.76 17.98
C THR A 218 1.37 -36.16 17.17
N LYS A 219 1.57 -36.64 15.93
CA LYS A 219 2.54 -36.05 15.01
C LYS A 219 2.23 -34.56 14.85
N SER A 220 3.25 -33.72 15.04
CA SER A 220 3.19 -32.28 14.77
C SER A 220 2.62 -32.02 13.39
N THR A 221 1.80 -30.98 13.24
CA THR A 221 1.29 -30.62 11.92
C THR A 221 2.42 -29.97 11.10
N PRO A 222 2.48 -30.15 9.77
CA PRO A 222 3.53 -29.52 8.95
C PRO A 222 3.65 -28.01 9.14
N TYR A 223 2.55 -27.34 9.50
CA TYR A 223 2.54 -25.92 9.80
C TYR A 223 3.17 -25.58 11.17
N CYS A 224 2.98 -26.42 12.18
CA CYS A 224 3.68 -26.26 13.46
C CYS A 224 5.19 -26.46 13.29
N ASP A 225 5.60 -27.45 12.50
CA ASP A 225 7.03 -27.67 12.20
C ASP A 225 7.63 -26.50 11.44
N PHE A 226 6.87 -25.93 10.50
CA PHE A 226 7.24 -24.72 9.79
C PHE A 226 7.43 -23.51 10.72
N VAL A 227 6.49 -23.26 11.63
CA VAL A 227 6.60 -22.16 12.61
C VAL A 227 7.74 -22.40 13.59
N ALA A 228 7.94 -23.63 14.06
CA ALA A 228 9.08 -24.00 14.89
C ALA A 228 10.41 -23.73 14.16
N GLU A 229 10.50 -24.04 12.87
CA GLU A 229 11.68 -23.78 12.06
C GLU A 229 11.94 -22.28 11.87
N LEU A 230 10.90 -21.46 11.70
CA LEU A 230 11.00 -20.00 11.69
C LEU A 230 11.56 -19.46 13.01
N LEU A 231 11.00 -19.90 14.13
CA LEU A 231 11.41 -19.51 15.48
C LEU A 231 12.85 -19.98 15.80
N ARG A 232 13.25 -21.14 15.30
CA ARG A 232 14.62 -21.65 15.43
C ARG A 232 15.60 -20.78 14.64
N ARG A 233 15.25 -20.38 13.41
CA ARG A 233 16.11 -19.58 12.52
C ARG A 233 16.30 -18.14 12.97
N SER A 234 15.31 -17.55 13.63
CA SER A 234 15.44 -16.21 14.23
C SER A 234 16.33 -16.19 15.47
N GLN A 235 16.80 -17.35 15.96
CA GLN A 235 17.77 -17.45 17.07
C GLN A 235 17.31 -16.69 18.32
N GLN A 236 18.03 -15.67 18.78
CA GLN A 236 17.69 -14.83 19.95
C GLN A 236 17.27 -13.41 19.57
N MET A 237 16.95 -13.20 18.30
CA MET A 237 16.52 -11.90 17.78
C MET A 237 15.12 -11.56 18.29
N ASP A 238 14.86 -10.26 18.40
CA ASP A 238 13.54 -9.74 18.73
C ASP A 238 12.54 -10.13 17.62
N LEU A 239 11.37 -10.63 18.01
CA LEU A 239 10.33 -11.11 17.09
C LEU A 239 9.25 -10.07 16.83
N ASN A 240 8.82 -9.98 15.57
CA ASN A 240 7.62 -9.27 15.16
C ASN A 240 6.56 -10.32 14.78
N VAL A 241 5.60 -10.55 15.68
CA VAL A 241 4.61 -11.61 15.54
C VAL A 241 3.29 -11.00 15.11
N PHE A 242 2.74 -11.48 14.00
CA PHE A 242 1.42 -11.13 13.52
C PHE A 242 0.53 -12.37 13.55
N VAL A 243 -0.58 -12.31 14.27
CA VAL A 243 -1.53 -13.42 14.41
C VAL A 243 -2.86 -13.01 13.82
N TYR A 244 -3.30 -13.68 12.77
CA TYR A 244 -4.59 -13.45 12.15
C TYR A 244 -5.48 -14.68 12.28
N GLY A 245 -6.71 -14.51 12.78
CA GLY A 245 -7.70 -15.59 12.88
C GLY A 245 -9.09 -15.15 12.42
N ARG A 246 -9.80 -16.02 11.68
CA ARG A 246 -11.13 -15.72 11.13
C ARG A 246 -12.28 -16.05 12.09
N TYR A 247 -13.41 -15.36 11.86
CA TYR A 247 -14.67 -15.26 12.62
C TYR A 247 -15.46 -16.54 12.98
N TYR A 248 -14.92 -17.77 12.97
CA TYR A 248 -15.78 -18.98 13.08
C TYR A 248 -15.51 -19.91 14.27
N GLN A 249 -16.37 -19.81 15.29
CA GLN A 249 -16.64 -20.76 16.39
C GLN A 249 -15.50 -21.03 17.40
N CYS A 250 -15.74 -20.51 18.60
CA CYS A 250 -14.82 -20.28 19.72
C CYS A 250 -14.37 -21.51 20.53
N ASP A 251 -14.97 -22.68 20.34
CA ASP A 251 -14.77 -23.78 21.32
C ASP A 251 -13.42 -24.49 21.21
N TYR A 252 -12.67 -24.35 20.11
CA TYR A 252 -11.38 -25.03 19.91
C TYR A 252 -10.14 -24.15 20.15
N MET A 253 -10.31 -22.85 20.44
CA MET A 253 -9.19 -21.89 20.39
C MET A 253 -8.23 -21.97 21.57
N VAL A 254 -8.68 -22.45 22.74
CA VAL A 254 -7.87 -22.57 23.98
C VAL A 254 -6.58 -23.41 23.80
N LYS A 255 -6.46 -24.19 22.71
CA LYS A 255 -5.31 -25.07 22.45
C LYS A 255 -4.85 -25.06 20.99
N HIS A 256 -4.88 -23.92 20.30
CA HIS A 256 -4.34 -23.89 18.93
C HIS A 256 -2.85 -24.32 18.93
N PRO A 257 -2.46 -25.38 18.20
CA PRO A 257 -1.14 -25.99 18.35
C PRO A 257 0.00 -25.04 17.94
N VAL A 258 -0.27 -24.12 17.03
CA VAL A 258 0.71 -23.10 16.61
C VAL A 258 0.98 -22.08 17.72
N LEU A 259 -0.05 -21.69 18.49
CA LEU A 259 0.14 -20.79 19.64
C LEU A 259 0.97 -21.47 20.72
N ARG A 260 0.82 -22.80 20.88
CA ARG A 260 1.67 -23.59 21.78
C ARG A 260 3.14 -23.61 21.34
N VAL A 261 3.41 -23.66 20.04
CA VAL A 261 4.77 -23.58 19.49
C VAL A 261 5.35 -22.17 19.67
N LEU A 262 4.52 -21.13 19.53
CA LEU A 262 4.94 -19.74 19.68
C LEU A 262 5.18 -19.33 21.14
N ALA A 263 4.38 -19.83 22.08
CA ALA A 263 4.38 -19.37 23.48
C ALA A 263 5.76 -19.32 24.15
N PRO A 264 6.64 -20.34 24.02
CA PRO A 264 7.99 -20.33 24.62
C PRO A 264 8.93 -19.24 24.07
N HIS A 265 8.56 -18.60 22.95
CA HIS A 265 9.37 -17.59 22.26
C HIS A 265 8.81 -16.17 22.42
N LEU A 266 7.65 -15.99 23.05
CA LEU A 266 7.02 -14.68 23.15
C LEU A 266 7.76 -13.70 24.07
N TRP A 267 8.62 -14.17 24.96
CA TRP A 267 9.46 -13.31 25.80
C TRP A 267 10.42 -12.43 25.00
N ARG A 268 10.83 -12.86 23.79
CA ARG A 268 11.65 -12.06 22.87
C ARG A 268 10.81 -11.34 21.80
N CYS A 269 9.48 -11.32 21.93
CA CYS A 269 8.63 -10.56 21.04
C CYS A 269 8.84 -9.07 21.29
N SER A 270 9.22 -8.29 20.28
CA SER A 270 9.28 -6.82 20.33
C SER A 270 7.96 -6.19 19.90
N SER A 271 7.25 -6.81 18.96
CA SER A 271 5.96 -6.35 18.46
C SER A 271 5.01 -7.52 18.30
N LEU A 272 3.84 -7.43 18.92
CA LEU A 272 2.78 -8.44 18.82
C LEU A 272 1.51 -7.79 18.26
N THR A 273 1.08 -8.24 17.09
CA THR A 273 -0.20 -7.86 16.49
C THR A 273 -1.11 -9.07 16.45
N ILE A 274 -2.32 -8.96 16.97
CA ILE A 274 -3.32 -10.02 16.93
C ILE A 274 -4.59 -9.44 16.32
N GLU A 275 -4.95 -9.92 15.13
CA GLU A 275 -6.20 -9.62 14.44
C GLU A 275 -7.11 -10.86 14.50
N SER A 276 -7.88 -10.99 15.57
CA SER A 276 -8.59 -12.24 15.86
C SER A 276 -9.73 -12.07 16.88
N MET A 277 -10.33 -13.18 17.29
CA MET A 277 -11.27 -13.20 18.41
C MET A 277 -10.54 -13.07 19.75
N ILE A 278 -11.26 -12.63 20.79
CA ILE A 278 -10.72 -12.50 22.15
C ILE A 278 -10.14 -13.80 22.69
N SER A 279 -10.73 -14.95 22.36
CA SER A 279 -10.26 -16.28 22.76
C SER A 279 -8.83 -16.59 22.26
N THR A 280 -8.42 -16.04 21.11
CA THR A 280 -7.02 -16.13 20.63
C THR A 280 -6.07 -15.39 21.57
N VAL A 281 -6.47 -14.21 22.02
CA VAL A 281 -5.72 -13.40 22.96
C VAL A 281 -5.65 -14.13 24.30
N GLU A 282 -6.77 -14.62 24.84
CA GLU A 282 -6.77 -15.46 26.05
C GLU A 282 -5.80 -16.64 25.92
N SER A 283 -5.80 -17.32 24.78
CA SER A 283 -4.93 -18.47 24.54
C SER A 283 -3.44 -18.09 24.54
N ILE A 284 -3.10 -16.87 24.14
CA ILE A 284 -1.71 -16.37 24.15
C ILE A 284 -1.31 -15.93 25.56
N PHE A 285 -2.12 -15.08 26.20
CA PHE A 285 -1.76 -14.41 27.44
C PHE A 285 -2.07 -15.24 28.70
N CYS A 286 -3.07 -16.13 28.65
CA CYS A 286 -3.43 -17.03 29.75
C CYS A 286 -2.75 -18.40 29.63
N SER A 287 -1.92 -18.63 28.61
CA SER A 287 -1.15 -19.87 28.49
C SER A 287 -0.13 -20.00 29.64
N PRO A 288 0.04 -21.20 30.25
CA PRO A 288 0.96 -21.42 31.37
C PRO A 288 2.44 -21.06 31.11
N GLY A 289 2.83 -20.86 29.85
CA GLY A 289 4.18 -20.44 29.47
C GLY A 289 4.43 -18.93 29.55
N TRP A 290 3.39 -18.15 29.83
CA TRP A 290 3.43 -16.69 29.80
C TRP A 290 3.42 -16.08 31.18
N THR A 291 2.49 -16.53 32.02
CA THR A 291 2.52 -16.27 33.44
C THR A 291 3.57 -17.18 34.05
N VAL A 292 4.81 -16.71 34.11
CA VAL A 292 5.81 -17.29 35.01
C VAL A 292 5.33 -16.95 36.41
N SER A 293 4.33 -17.68 36.91
CA SER A 293 3.90 -17.54 38.28
C SER A 293 5.15 -17.78 39.14
N PRO A 294 5.60 -16.81 39.96
CA PRO A 294 6.85 -16.94 40.70
C PRO A 294 6.85 -18.14 41.68
N LEU A 295 5.71 -18.81 41.85
CA LEU A 295 5.42 -19.76 42.91
C LEU A 295 5.20 -21.21 42.45
N THR A 296 5.20 -21.51 41.15
CA THR A 296 5.01 -22.89 40.63
C THR A 296 6.20 -23.43 39.85
N LEU A 297 7.41 -22.96 40.18
CA LEU A 297 8.63 -23.65 39.79
C LEU A 297 8.73 -24.97 40.55
N SER A 298 8.29 -26.03 39.87
CA SER A 298 8.69 -27.41 40.12
C SER A 298 10.18 -27.46 40.45
N ALA A 299 10.51 -28.05 41.61
CA ALA A 299 11.85 -28.21 42.15
C ALA A 299 12.69 -29.22 41.35
N ASP A 300 12.76 -29.08 40.03
CA ASP A 300 13.71 -29.82 39.22
C ASP A 300 15.07 -29.08 39.31
N VAL A 301 15.87 -29.50 40.30
CA VAL A 301 17.09 -28.85 40.82
C VAL A 301 18.21 -28.71 39.78
N ASN A 302 18.04 -29.24 38.57
CA ASN A 302 19.09 -29.32 37.56
C ASN A 302 18.91 -28.40 36.34
N ASP A 303 17.83 -27.61 36.25
CA ASP A 303 17.74 -26.58 35.21
C ASP A 303 18.39 -25.29 35.76
N PRO A 304 19.59 -24.89 35.29
CA PRO A 304 20.30 -23.72 35.79
C PRO A 304 19.40 -22.50 35.68
N GLU A 305 19.01 -21.95 36.82
CA GLU A 305 18.13 -20.80 37.06
C GLU A 305 17.29 -20.36 35.84
N PRO A 306 15.95 -20.45 35.89
CA PRO A 306 15.10 -19.69 34.98
C PRO A 306 15.32 -18.19 35.25
N GLN A 307 16.38 -17.63 34.66
CA GLN A 307 16.65 -16.21 34.61
C GLN A 307 15.33 -15.57 34.22
N LYS A 308 14.80 -14.70 35.07
CA LYS A 308 13.57 -13.95 34.84
C LYS A 308 13.66 -13.31 33.45
N ARG A 309 13.11 -13.97 32.43
CA ARG A 309 13.12 -13.47 31.06
C ARG A 309 12.12 -12.33 31.03
N THR A 310 12.60 -11.12 31.21
CA THR A 310 11.77 -9.93 31.06
C THR A 310 11.26 -9.86 29.64
N SER A 311 9.95 -9.72 29.47
CA SER A 311 9.36 -9.55 28.14
C SER A 311 10.00 -8.36 27.42
N ARG A 312 10.38 -8.56 26.15
CA ARG A 312 10.92 -7.52 25.27
C ARG A 312 9.86 -6.73 24.52
N LEU A 313 8.58 -6.95 24.84
CA LEU A 313 7.45 -6.36 24.11
C LEU A 313 7.45 -4.85 24.22
N ARG A 314 7.54 -4.16 23.07
CA ARG A 314 7.53 -2.69 22.94
C ARG A 314 6.26 -2.18 22.28
N ALA A 315 5.66 -2.98 21.41
CA ALA A 315 4.43 -2.66 20.70
C ALA A 315 3.42 -3.81 20.80
N LEU A 316 2.16 -3.47 21.10
CA LEU A 316 1.05 -4.40 21.18
C LEU A 316 -0.12 -3.84 20.37
N LYS A 317 -0.53 -4.53 19.32
CA LYS A 317 -1.76 -4.23 18.57
C LYS A 317 -2.74 -5.39 18.73
N LEU A 318 -3.94 -5.10 19.19
CA LEU A 318 -5.02 -6.07 19.31
C LEU A 318 -6.23 -5.56 18.54
N ASP A 319 -6.58 -6.23 17.45
CA ASP A 319 -7.71 -5.93 16.59
C ASP A 319 -8.72 -7.07 16.66
N PHE A 320 -9.91 -6.76 17.12
CA PHE A 320 -10.90 -7.76 17.45
C PHE A 320 -12.04 -7.81 16.45
N PHE A 321 -12.23 -9.04 16.01
CA PHE A 321 -13.20 -9.42 15.01
C PHE A 321 -14.33 -10.20 15.70
N GLY A 322 -15.45 -9.54 15.98
CA GLY A 322 -16.68 -10.22 16.42
C GLY A 322 -17.39 -9.55 17.58
N TRP A 323 -18.66 -9.92 17.74
CA TRP A 323 -19.60 -9.37 18.73
C TRP A 323 -19.83 -10.32 19.91
N ASP A 324 -18.93 -11.27 20.15
CA ASP A 324 -19.18 -12.27 21.18
C ASP A 324 -19.20 -11.61 22.56
N GLU A 325 -20.27 -11.85 23.31
CA GLU A 325 -20.50 -11.46 24.71
C GLU A 325 -19.53 -12.19 25.67
N VAL A 326 -18.24 -12.26 25.35
CA VAL A 326 -17.26 -12.89 26.23
C VAL A 326 -17.05 -11.99 27.44
N ASP A 327 -17.13 -12.59 28.64
CA ASP A 327 -16.88 -11.90 29.90
C ASP A 327 -15.47 -11.29 29.88
N PRO A 328 -15.33 -9.96 29.83
CA PRO A 328 -14.06 -9.27 29.69
C PRO A 328 -13.09 -9.53 30.85
N ARG A 329 -13.57 -10.04 31.99
CA ARG A 329 -12.81 -10.16 33.26
C ARG A 329 -11.66 -11.18 33.23
N ARG A 330 -11.44 -11.91 32.14
CA ARG A 330 -10.54 -13.08 32.11
C ARG A 330 -9.12 -12.83 31.60
N VAL A 331 -8.83 -11.68 30.97
CA VAL A 331 -7.58 -11.51 30.20
C VAL A 331 -6.60 -10.55 30.84
N THR A 332 -6.06 -10.89 32.00
CA THR A 332 -5.06 -10.03 32.67
C THR A 332 -3.73 -10.06 31.91
N ILE A 333 -3.54 -9.11 30.99
CA ILE A 333 -2.22 -8.73 30.48
C ILE A 333 -1.50 -8.10 31.68
N SER A 334 -0.66 -8.89 32.36
CA SER A 334 0.00 -8.50 33.61
C SER A 334 0.87 -7.23 33.42
N GLN A 335 1.21 -6.56 34.52
CA GLN A 335 2.17 -5.43 34.55
C GLN A 335 3.61 -5.83 34.12
N GLU A 336 3.81 -7.03 33.59
CA GLU A 336 5.11 -7.68 33.36
C GLU A 336 5.79 -7.27 32.04
N PHE A 337 5.33 -6.18 31.41
CA PHE A 337 5.93 -5.65 30.20
C PHE A 337 6.61 -4.32 30.45
N PRO A 338 7.76 -4.28 31.13
CA PRO A 338 8.44 -3.02 31.49
C PRO A 338 8.90 -2.20 30.28
N LEU A 339 8.88 -2.78 29.06
CA LEU A 339 9.33 -2.14 27.82
C LEU A 339 8.20 -1.75 26.88
N LEU A 340 6.93 -2.04 27.21
CA LEU A 340 5.77 -1.72 26.38
C LEU A 340 5.57 -0.19 26.30
N LYS A 341 5.68 0.36 25.09
CA LYS A 341 5.59 1.79 24.82
C LYS A 341 4.43 2.15 23.90
N HIS A 342 4.01 1.23 23.05
CA HIS A 342 2.96 1.46 22.05
C HIS A 342 1.85 0.42 22.21
N VAL A 343 0.62 0.88 22.37
CA VAL A 343 -0.55 0.03 22.45
C VAL A 343 -1.60 0.52 21.46
N GLU A 344 -2.14 -0.38 20.66
CA GLU A 344 -3.25 -0.15 19.75
C GLU A 344 -4.35 -1.19 20.01
N LEU A 345 -5.55 -0.73 20.31
CA LEU A 345 -6.71 -1.57 20.59
C LEU A 345 -7.84 -1.23 19.62
N VAL A 346 -8.24 -2.16 18.77
CA VAL A 346 -9.31 -1.98 17.80
C VAL A 346 -10.42 -2.98 18.12
N GLY A 347 -11.66 -2.50 18.23
CA GLY A 347 -12.82 -3.36 18.51
C GLY A 347 -12.93 -3.86 19.96
N ILE A 348 -12.13 -3.35 20.92
CA ILE A 348 -12.16 -3.80 22.32
C ILE A 348 -12.17 -2.68 23.37
N ARG A 349 -12.67 -3.03 24.56
CA ARG A 349 -12.54 -2.27 25.81
C ARG A 349 -11.16 -2.46 26.47
N ALA A 350 -10.36 -1.41 26.53
CA ALA A 350 -9.08 -1.44 27.26
C ALA A 350 -9.25 -1.78 28.75
N GLU A 351 -10.19 -1.11 29.43
CA GLU A 351 -10.24 -1.09 30.91
C GLU A 351 -10.85 -2.35 31.53
N SER A 352 -11.81 -2.98 30.87
CA SER A 352 -12.45 -4.16 31.43
C SER A 352 -11.66 -5.44 31.17
N ILE A 353 -10.75 -5.41 30.19
CA ILE A 353 -10.05 -6.61 29.71
C ILE A 353 -8.60 -6.59 30.14
N PHE A 354 -7.88 -5.46 30.04
CA PHE A 354 -6.43 -5.45 30.17
C PHE A 354 -5.93 -4.52 31.29
N SER A 355 -5.13 -5.07 32.21
CA SER A 355 -4.32 -4.28 33.15
C SER A 355 -3.03 -3.80 32.48
N LEU A 356 -3.14 -2.84 31.55
CA LEU A 356 -1.97 -2.33 30.83
C LEU A 356 -0.98 -1.58 31.77
N PRO A 357 0.34 -1.65 31.51
CA PRO A 357 1.34 -0.84 32.21
C PRO A 357 1.31 0.61 31.69
N LEU A 358 0.21 1.32 32.01
CA LEU A 358 -0.08 2.66 31.53
C LEU A 358 1.05 3.67 31.79
N ALA A 359 1.77 3.51 32.91
CA ALA A 359 2.78 4.46 33.39
C ALA A 359 3.91 4.77 32.39
N GLN A 360 4.22 3.82 31.51
CA GLN A 360 5.36 3.83 30.59
C GLN A 360 4.95 3.96 29.12
N LEU A 361 3.64 4.01 28.84
CA LEU A 361 3.16 4.15 27.47
C LEU A 361 3.54 5.53 26.91
N HIS A 362 4.02 5.53 25.67
CA HIS A 362 4.27 6.73 24.87
C HIS A 362 3.16 6.95 23.83
N THR A 363 2.60 5.87 23.29
CA THR A 363 1.52 5.91 22.31
C THR A 363 0.40 4.98 22.74
N PHE A 364 -0.81 5.51 22.76
CA PHE A 364 -2.02 4.75 22.97
C PHE A 364 -3.02 5.07 21.86
N ARG A 365 -3.43 4.05 21.12
CA ARG A 365 -4.48 4.12 20.11
C ARG A 365 -5.62 3.22 20.53
N GLN A 366 -6.84 3.73 20.44
CA GLN A 366 -8.02 2.90 20.60
C GLN A 366 -9.10 3.27 19.60
N SER A 367 -9.74 2.27 19.02
CA SER A 367 -10.90 2.42 18.16
C SER A 367 -12.01 1.53 18.70
N SER A 368 -13.12 2.09 19.16
CA SER A 368 -14.27 1.30 19.60
C SER A 368 -14.96 0.67 18.39
N GLY A 369 -15.45 -0.56 18.52
CA GLY A 369 -16.38 -1.12 17.52
C GLY A 369 -17.76 -0.51 17.67
N ALA A 370 -18.68 -0.79 16.73
CA ALA A 370 -20.07 -0.32 16.71
C ALA A 370 -20.99 -0.92 17.81
N SER A 371 -20.42 -1.51 18.85
CA SER A 371 -21.17 -2.21 19.91
C SER A 371 -21.30 -1.37 21.17
N HIS A 372 -22.48 -1.41 21.80
CA HIS A 372 -23.00 -0.67 22.98
C HIS A 372 -22.20 -0.76 24.28
N TYR A 373 -20.90 -0.56 24.21
CA TYR A 373 -19.99 -1.06 25.21
C TYR A 373 -19.02 0.05 25.65
N SER A 374 -19.03 0.31 26.96
CA SER A 374 -18.29 1.37 27.65
C SER A 374 -16.83 1.50 27.20
N THR A 375 -16.47 2.68 26.72
CA THR A 375 -15.10 3.12 26.41
C THR A 375 -14.22 3.26 27.63
N PRO A 376 -12.89 3.34 27.44
CA PRO A 376 -12.02 3.74 28.51
C PRO A 376 -12.40 5.14 28.94
N ARG A 377 -12.53 5.24 30.25
CA ARG A 377 -12.55 6.47 30.99
C ARG A 377 -11.20 7.16 30.79
N ILE A 378 -11.13 8.14 29.90
CA ILE A 378 -9.95 9.00 29.72
C ILE A 378 -9.42 9.55 31.06
N HIS A 379 -10.33 9.78 32.02
CA HIS A 379 -10.00 10.20 33.38
C HIS A 379 -9.18 9.18 34.19
N THR A 380 -9.15 7.90 33.80
CA THR A 380 -8.23 6.91 34.38
C THR A 380 -6.95 6.79 33.54
N LEU A 381 -7.09 6.79 32.20
CA LEU A 381 -5.98 6.60 31.27
C LEU A 381 -4.91 7.69 31.38
N ILE A 382 -5.32 8.96 31.36
CA ILE A 382 -4.38 10.10 31.36
C ILE A 382 -3.58 10.16 32.66
N PRO A 383 -4.19 10.16 33.87
CA PRO A 383 -3.43 10.19 35.11
C PRO A 383 -2.52 8.98 35.30
N ALA A 384 -2.94 7.81 34.80
CA ALA A 384 -2.14 6.59 34.86
C ALA A 384 -1.00 6.55 33.83
N SER A 385 -0.97 7.46 32.85
CA SER A 385 0.00 7.48 31.74
C SER A 385 0.82 8.78 31.67
N PRO A 386 1.67 9.09 32.67
CA PRO A 386 2.43 10.34 32.74
C PRO A 386 3.51 10.50 31.65
N ASN A 387 3.76 9.47 30.83
CA ASN A 387 4.70 9.49 29.71
C ASN A 387 4.03 9.49 28.33
N LEU A 388 2.69 9.55 28.29
CA LEU A 388 1.93 9.50 27.06
C LEU A 388 2.18 10.75 26.22
N ARG A 389 2.62 10.54 24.97
CA ARG A 389 2.89 11.60 23.98
C ARG A 389 1.87 11.63 22.86
N THR A 390 1.37 10.46 22.46
CA THR A 390 0.39 10.31 21.39
C THR A 390 -0.83 9.58 21.92
N LEU A 391 -1.98 10.22 21.82
CA LEU A 391 -3.28 9.66 22.17
C LEU A 391 -4.19 9.70 20.95
N LYS A 392 -4.62 8.53 20.47
CA LYS A 392 -5.55 8.40 19.34
C LYS A 392 -6.80 7.65 19.80
N LEU A 393 -7.98 8.24 19.67
CA LEU A 393 -9.23 7.66 20.14
C LEU A 393 -10.30 7.75 19.04
N ALA A 394 -10.92 6.63 18.69
CA ALA A 394 -12.06 6.54 17.78
C ALA A 394 -13.29 6.04 18.54
N PHE A 395 -14.36 6.81 18.45
CA PHE A 395 -15.65 6.58 19.09
C PHE A 395 -16.71 6.36 18.00
N HIS A 396 -17.31 5.18 17.99
CA HIS A 396 -18.33 4.80 17.01
C HIS A 396 -19.75 4.61 17.61
N ASP A 397 -19.95 4.84 18.91
CA ASP A 397 -21.24 4.63 19.61
C ASP A 397 -21.48 5.67 20.72
N TYR A 398 -22.70 6.23 20.76
CA TYR A 398 -23.22 7.19 21.74
C TYR A 398 -22.86 6.92 23.20
N ASN A 399 -23.05 5.67 23.67
CA ASN A 399 -22.91 5.32 25.09
C ASN A 399 -21.45 5.42 25.59
N SER A 400 -20.52 5.55 24.65
CA SER A 400 -19.10 5.71 24.92
C SER A 400 -18.72 7.10 25.41
N ILE A 401 -19.56 8.11 25.18
CA ILE A 401 -19.15 9.51 25.37
C ILE A 401 -19.38 9.96 26.81
N GLU A 402 -20.46 9.52 27.46
CA GLU A 402 -20.81 9.89 28.84
C GLU A 402 -19.73 9.49 29.87
N LEU A 403 -18.86 8.54 29.53
CA LEU A 403 -17.77 8.05 30.38
C LEU A 403 -16.49 8.90 30.33
N LEU A 404 -16.44 9.85 29.40
CA LEU A 404 -15.27 10.70 29.17
C LEU A 404 -15.27 11.92 30.09
N VAL A 405 -16.45 12.43 30.42
CA VAL A 405 -16.62 13.55 31.33
C VAL A 405 -16.69 12.98 32.75
N PRO A 406 -15.74 13.29 33.65
CA PRO A 406 -15.91 12.92 35.04
C PRO A 406 -17.23 13.54 35.52
N ALA A 407 -18.10 12.73 36.13
CA ALA A 407 -19.37 13.19 36.68
C ALA A 407 -19.15 14.54 37.35
N ALA A 408 -19.93 15.57 36.99
CA ALA A 408 -19.73 17.03 37.13
C ALA A 408 -19.18 17.58 38.47
N THR A 409 -18.95 16.70 39.43
CA THR A 409 -18.30 16.87 40.73
C THR A 409 -16.80 17.16 40.71
N SER A 410 -16.01 16.80 39.68
CA SER A 410 -14.56 17.13 39.67
C SER A 410 -14.30 18.46 38.94
N SER A 411 -14.11 19.53 39.70
CA SER A 411 -13.83 20.87 39.17
C SER A 411 -12.41 21.03 38.59
N THR A 412 -11.52 20.06 38.79
CA THR A 412 -10.12 20.14 38.38
C THR A 412 -9.89 19.49 37.01
N PRO A 413 -9.39 20.23 36.01
CA PRO A 413 -9.06 19.66 34.70
C PRO A 413 -7.93 18.63 34.80
N LEU A 414 -8.06 17.55 34.04
CA LEU A 414 -7.07 16.47 33.96
C LEU A 414 -5.76 17.02 33.37
N GLN A 415 -4.65 16.79 34.06
CA GLN A 415 -3.34 17.24 33.59
C GLN A 415 -2.75 16.21 32.62
N ALA A 416 -2.54 16.61 31.36
CA ALA A 416 -1.93 15.80 30.32
C ALA A 416 -0.65 16.45 29.76
N PRO A 417 0.36 16.73 30.60
CA PRO A 417 1.41 17.69 30.27
C PRO A 417 2.37 17.24 29.16
N LYS A 418 2.42 15.95 28.81
CA LYS A 418 3.34 15.41 27.80
C LYS A 418 2.67 15.02 26.48
N ILE A 419 1.34 15.11 26.39
CA ILE A 419 0.64 14.78 25.14
C ILE A 419 0.96 15.84 24.10
N THR A 420 1.66 15.43 23.04
CA THR A 420 2.04 16.26 21.91
C THR A 420 1.13 16.05 20.70
N VAL A 421 0.54 14.86 20.57
CA VAL A 421 -0.37 14.51 19.47
C VAL A 421 -1.67 13.97 20.06
N LEU A 422 -2.77 14.62 19.73
CA LEU A 422 -4.13 14.18 20.06
C LEU A 422 -4.92 13.96 18.78
N GLU A 423 -5.46 12.76 18.61
CA GLU A 423 -6.34 12.41 17.50
C GLU A 423 -7.64 11.83 18.05
N LEU A 424 -8.75 12.46 17.68
CA LEU A 424 -10.09 12.07 18.09
C LEU A 424 -10.92 11.81 16.84
N TYR A 425 -11.67 10.73 16.84
CA TYR A 425 -12.71 10.48 15.86
C TYR A 425 -14.00 10.22 16.62
N ILE A 426 -15.04 10.97 16.28
CA ILE A 426 -16.35 10.92 16.93
C ILE A 426 -17.36 10.60 15.82
N SER A 427 -18.28 9.68 16.05
CA SER A 427 -19.32 9.38 15.06
C SER A 427 -20.30 10.55 14.94
N PRO A 428 -20.72 10.95 13.72
CA PRO A 428 -21.63 12.08 13.54
C PRO A 428 -23.07 11.77 13.98
N ASP A 429 -23.44 10.48 14.01
CA ASP A 429 -24.80 10.04 14.35
C ASP A 429 -25.16 10.28 15.84
N ASP A 430 -24.19 10.68 16.66
CA ASP A 430 -24.29 10.72 18.12
C ASP A 430 -24.26 12.16 18.67
N SER A 431 -25.43 12.73 18.99
CA SER A 431 -25.54 14.12 19.50
C SER A 431 -25.59 14.21 21.02
N PRO A 432 -24.44 14.52 21.66
CA PRO A 432 -24.46 15.40 22.82
C PRO A 432 -23.44 16.56 22.68
N SER A 433 -23.68 17.63 23.43
CA SER A 433 -22.73 18.73 23.63
C SER A 433 -21.45 18.19 24.29
N PHE A 434 -20.37 18.11 23.54
CA PHE A 434 -19.08 17.70 24.07
C PHE A 434 -18.45 18.86 24.86
N GLY A 435 -17.65 18.47 25.86
CA GLY A 435 -16.72 19.35 26.56
C GLY A 435 -15.41 18.62 26.83
N ILE A 436 -15.13 17.53 26.12
CA ILE A 436 -14.02 16.61 26.41
C ILE A 436 -12.68 17.36 26.38
N LEU A 437 -12.55 18.26 25.40
CA LEU A 437 -11.38 19.08 25.21
C LEU A 437 -11.24 20.13 26.33
N THR A 438 -12.37 20.59 26.88
CA THR A 438 -12.38 21.60 27.96
C THR A 438 -11.95 21.05 29.33
N HIS A 439 -12.05 19.73 29.52
CA HIS A 439 -11.69 19.06 30.78
C HIS A 439 -10.25 18.57 30.85
N ILE A 440 -9.44 18.75 29.80
CA ILE A 440 -8.06 18.26 29.76
C ILE A 440 -7.11 19.43 29.49
N ASN A 441 -6.09 19.58 30.32
CA ASN A 441 -5.03 20.57 30.15
C ASN A 441 -3.85 19.97 29.37
N PHE A 442 -3.63 20.47 28.16
CA PHE A 442 -2.60 19.98 27.24
C PHE A 442 -1.42 20.96 27.09
N SER A 443 -0.56 21.10 28.10
CA SER A 443 0.55 22.08 28.07
C SER A 443 1.59 21.88 26.97
N SER A 444 1.60 20.74 26.27
CA SER A 444 2.57 20.42 25.21
C SER A 444 1.95 19.99 23.89
N LEU A 445 0.66 20.29 23.66
CA LEU A 445 -0.02 19.90 22.42
C LEU A 445 0.60 20.59 21.20
N LEU A 446 1.09 19.80 20.25
CA LEU A 446 1.65 20.26 18.98
C LEU A 446 0.72 19.96 17.81
N GLU A 447 0.03 18.83 17.86
CA GLU A 447 -0.85 18.34 16.81
C GLU A 447 -2.22 17.93 17.38
N LEU A 448 -3.27 18.50 16.81
CA LEU A 448 -4.66 18.18 17.14
C LEU A 448 -5.41 17.75 15.88
N ARG A 449 -5.96 16.54 15.88
CA ARG A 449 -6.81 16.02 14.82
C ARG A 449 -8.16 15.61 15.39
N VAL A 450 -9.26 16.13 14.88
CA VAL A 450 -10.60 15.75 15.34
C VAL A 450 -11.55 15.59 14.15
N ALA A 451 -12.06 14.38 13.91
CA ALA A 451 -12.94 14.11 12.78
C ALA A 451 -14.37 13.75 13.20
N ALA A 452 -15.31 14.08 12.32
CA ALA A 452 -16.74 13.75 12.37
C ALA A 452 -17.47 14.25 13.62
N PHE A 453 -17.15 15.47 14.06
CA PHE A 453 -17.80 16.08 15.20
C PHE A 453 -19.18 16.67 14.82
N PRO A 454 -20.29 16.29 15.49
CA PRO A 454 -21.65 16.71 15.10
C PRO A 454 -22.03 18.13 15.55
N GLY A 455 -21.23 18.76 16.43
CA GLY A 455 -21.46 20.13 16.90
C GLY A 455 -20.51 21.16 16.29
N ASP A 456 -20.37 22.31 16.94
CA ASP A 456 -19.34 23.30 16.62
C ASP A 456 -18.06 23.00 17.40
N LEU A 457 -17.21 22.16 16.81
CA LEU A 457 -15.94 21.74 17.38
C LEU A 457 -14.98 22.92 17.59
N LEU A 458 -15.09 23.93 16.74
CA LEU A 458 -14.16 25.05 16.72
C LEU A 458 -14.25 25.87 18.00
N LYS A 459 -15.44 25.96 18.61
CA LYS A 459 -15.62 26.53 19.96
C LYS A 459 -14.78 25.82 21.02
N GLU A 460 -14.80 24.49 21.02
CA GLU A 460 -14.02 23.70 21.98
C GLU A 460 -12.51 23.84 21.74
N ILE A 461 -12.09 23.83 20.47
CA ILE A 461 -10.69 24.05 20.12
C ILE A 461 -10.23 25.44 20.57
N ILE A 462 -11.03 26.48 20.32
CA ILE A 462 -10.75 27.85 20.78
C ILE A 462 -10.64 27.89 22.29
N PHE A 463 -11.53 27.19 23.01
CA PHE A 463 -11.45 27.10 24.47
C PHE A 463 -10.11 26.48 24.90
N VAL A 464 -9.72 25.33 24.33
CA VAL A 464 -8.41 24.70 24.62
C VAL A 464 -7.27 25.66 24.36
N VAL A 465 -7.21 26.26 23.17
CA VAL A 465 -6.15 27.19 22.79
C VAL A 465 -6.10 28.39 23.75
N THR A 466 -7.27 28.91 24.16
CA THR A 466 -7.35 30.02 25.12
C THR A 466 -6.83 29.61 26.50
N CYS A 467 -7.17 28.41 26.97
CA CYS A 467 -6.69 27.87 28.24
C CYS A 467 -5.18 27.58 28.24
N LEU A 468 -4.57 27.31 27.09
CA LEU A 468 -3.12 27.07 26.95
C LEU A 468 -2.29 28.37 26.90
N ARG A 469 -2.92 29.52 26.59
CA ARG A 469 -2.26 30.81 26.40
C ARG A 469 -1.48 31.37 27.62
N PRO A 470 -1.92 31.21 28.90
CA PRO A 470 -1.22 31.79 30.05
C PRO A 470 0.23 31.32 30.20
N VAL A 471 0.61 30.21 29.56
CA VAL A 471 1.95 29.61 29.62
C VAL A 471 2.92 30.24 28.59
N GLY A 472 2.46 31.20 27.78
CA GLY A 472 3.33 32.01 26.90
C GLY A 472 3.92 31.30 25.68
N GLN A 473 3.63 30.01 25.47
CA GLN A 473 4.06 29.24 24.30
C GLN A 473 2.95 28.30 23.81
N LEU A 474 1.96 28.85 23.12
CA LEU A 474 1.08 28.05 22.28
C LEU A 474 1.92 27.42 21.16
N SER A 475 2.12 26.10 21.24
CA SER A 475 2.96 25.33 20.32
C SER A 475 2.16 24.53 19.30
N LEU A 476 0.86 24.82 19.16
CA LEU A 476 -0.01 24.13 18.21
C LEU A 476 0.43 24.47 16.79
N THR A 477 1.04 23.50 16.12
CA THR A 477 1.63 23.63 14.77
C THR A 477 0.78 22.94 13.73
N LYS A 478 0.03 21.89 14.09
CA LYS A 478 -0.81 21.13 13.17
C LYS A 478 -2.21 20.98 13.71
N VAL A 479 -3.20 21.36 12.91
CA VAL A 479 -4.61 21.22 13.27
C VAL A 479 -5.38 20.65 12.10
N ALA A 480 -6.07 19.54 12.34
CA ALA A 480 -7.04 18.99 11.41
C ALA A 480 -8.39 18.87 12.12
N PHE A 481 -9.45 19.42 11.55
CA PHE A 481 -10.79 19.14 12.07
C PHE A 481 -11.89 19.09 11.02
N ARG A 482 -12.91 18.27 11.31
CA ARG A 482 -14.14 18.09 10.52
C ARG A 482 -15.33 18.28 11.45
N SER A 483 -16.19 19.23 11.13
CA SER A 483 -17.25 19.74 11.99
C SER A 483 -18.46 20.06 11.13
N GLU A 484 -19.57 19.34 11.33
CA GLU A 484 -20.78 19.55 10.53
C GLU A 484 -21.34 20.97 10.66
N GLN A 485 -21.04 21.61 11.79
CA GLN A 485 -21.41 22.99 12.08
C GLN A 485 -20.15 23.80 12.35
N MET A 486 -20.07 25.00 11.79
CA MET A 486 -19.04 25.98 12.09
C MET A 486 -19.73 27.34 12.21
N GLU A 487 -19.76 27.94 13.40
CA GLU A 487 -20.30 29.28 13.53
C GLU A 487 -19.40 30.33 12.88
N SER A 488 -20.05 31.33 12.29
CA SER A 488 -19.42 32.49 11.66
C SER A 488 -18.42 33.19 12.60
N GLY A 489 -17.27 33.58 12.06
CA GLY A 489 -16.21 34.30 12.79
C GLY A 489 -15.36 33.48 13.77
N LEU A 490 -15.72 32.23 14.08
CA LEU A 490 -14.89 31.40 14.96
C LEU A 490 -13.57 30.98 14.32
N LEU A 491 -13.56 30.74 13.01
CA LEU A 491 -12.33 30.43 12.29
C LEU A 491 -11.34 31.59 12.33
N GLU A 492 -11.79 32.82 12.13
CA GLU A 492 -10.96 34.01 12.33
C GLU A 492 -10.34 34.03 13.73
N ARG A 493 -11.18 33.91 14.77
CA ARG A 493 -10.74 33.93 16.16
C ARG A 493 -9.74 32.80 16.48
N PHE A 494 -9.97 31.61 15.95
CA PHE A 494 -9.06 30.48 16.11
C PHE A 494 -7.69 30.76 15.47
N LEU A 495 -7.68 31.29 14.24
CA LEU A 495 -6.45 31.64 13.53
C LEU A 495 -5.69 32.77 14.24
N GLU A 496 -6.38 33.79 14.76
CA GLU A 496 -5.79 34.85 15.61
C GLU A 496 -5.09 34.28 16.86
N LEU A 497 -5.65 33.22 17.44
CA LEU A 497 -5.10 32.56 18.62
C LEU A 497 -3.96 31.59 18.31
N THR A 498 -3.73 31.23 17.05
CA THR A 498 -2.75 30.19 16.63
C THR A 498 -1.70 30.70 15.64
N PRO A 499 -0.90 31.73 15.99
CA PRO A 499 0.06 32.34 15.06
C PRO A 499 1.20 31.42 14.60
N CYS A 500 1.43 30.32 15.32
CA CYS A 500 2.46 29.32 15.01
C CYS A 500 1.95 28.16 14.13
N LEU A 501 0.71 28.21 13.66
CA LEU A 501 0.10 27.15 12.86
C LEU A 501 0.84 26.98 11.51
N GLU A 502 1.29 25.74 11.25
CA GLU A 502 2.02 25.34 10.05
C GLU A 502 1.16 24.47 9.12
N GLU A 503 0.28 23.64 9.66
CA GLU A 503 -0.64 22.80 8.89
C GLU A 503 -2.07 22.98 9.38
N LEU A 504 -2.98 23.29 8.47
CA LEU A 504 -4.42 23.40 8.72
C LEU A 504 -5.19 22.50 7.75
N ASP A 505 -6.02 21.62 8.28
CA ASP A 505 -6.91 20.77 7.50
C ASP A 505 -8.35 20.90 8.00
N ILE A 506 -9.22 21.55 7.24
CA ILE A 506 -10.58 21.92 7.70
C ILE A 506 -11.65 21.58 6.68
N GLU A 507 -12.88 21.41 7.14
CA GLU A 507 -14.05 21.54 6.26
C GLU A 507 -14.21 22.99 5.80
N LEU A 508 -14.78 23.14 4.61
CA LEU A 508 -15.01 24.42 3.99
C LEU A 508 -15.94 25.27 4.89
N PRO A 509 -15.54 26.49 5.28
CA PRO A 509 -16.37 27.34 6.13
C PRO A 509 -17.68 27.70 5.40
N PRO A 510 -18.80 27.85 6.13
CA PRO A 510 -20.08 28.23 5.55
C PRO A 510 -20.00 29.61 4.88
N PRO A 511 -20.81 29.86 3.84
CA PRO A 511 -20.76 31.09 3.04
C PRO A 511 -21.32 32.33 3.76
N ASP A 512 -21.96 32.16 4.92
CA ASP A 512 -22.66 33.24 5.64
C ASP A 512 -21.72 34.17 6.44
N ASP A 513 -20.40 34.00 6.34
CA ASP A 513 -19.44 35.00 6.83
C ASP A 513 -19.57 36.27 5.96
N ASP A 514 -20.38 37.23 6.43
CA ASP A 514 -20.66 38.53 5.82
C ASP A 514 -19.49 39.04 4.95
N ASP A 515 -19.71 39.14 3.64
CA ASP A 515 -18.73 39.61 2.64
C ASP A 515 -18.07 40.95 3.05
N ASN A 516 -18.74 41.73 3.90
CA ASN A 516 -18.25 43.01 4.43
C ASN A 516 -17.07 42.89 5.42
N ASN A 517 -16.86 41.74 6.08
CA ASN A 517 -15.72 41.54 7.02
C ASN A 517 -14.46 41.00 6.35
N ILE A 518 -14.57 40.53 5.11
CA ILE A 518 -13.50 39.88 4.35
C ILE A 518 -12.34 40.85 4.09
N GLU A 519 -12.61 42.14 3.82
CA GLU A 519 -11.55 43.14 3.59
C GLU A 519 -10.72 43.42 4.85
N CYS A 520 -11.35 43.43 6.03
CA CYS A 520 -10.65 43.63 7.31
C CYS A 520 -9.71 42.45 7.61
N LEU A 521 -10.18 41.24 7.32
CA LEU A 521 -9.47 39.99 7.53
C LEU A 521 -8.20 39.83 6.69
N VAL A 522 -8.24 40.23 5.41
CA VAL A 522 -7.07 40.21 4.53
C VAL A 522 -5.91 41.04 5.11
N SER A 523 -6.21 42.09 5.88
CA SER A 523 -5.18 42.95 6.48
C SER A 523 -4.46 42.32 7.69
N LYS A 524 -5.11 41.43 8.44
CA LYS A 524 -4.67 40.99 9.78
C LYS A 524 -3.60 39.89 9.80
N ARG A 525 -3.27 39.24 8.67
CA ARG A 525 -2.22 38.18 8.57
C ARG A 525 -2.30 37.14 9.70
N LEU A 526 -3.43 36.45 9.78
CA LEU A 526 -3.75 35.59 10.94
C LEU A 526 -2.78 34.43 11.17
N VAL A 527 -2.28 33.79 10.11
CA VAL A 527 -1.42 32.60 10.20
C VAL A 527 -0.20 32.71 9.28
N PRO A 528 0.81 33.52 9.66
CA PRO A 528 1.95 33.81 8.79
C PRO A 528 2.83 32.57 8.49
N ARG A 529 2.73 31.52 9.32
CA ARG A 529 3.51 30.28 9.21
C ARG A 529 2.80 29.16 8.46
N LEU A 530 1.57 29.35 7.99
CA LEU A 530 0.78 28.28 7.39
C LEU A 530 1.41 27.76 6.09
N ALA A 531 2.05 26.60 6.19
CA ALA A 531 2.75 25.89 5.12
C ALA A 531 1.79 24.96 4.35
N VAL A 532 0.92 24.22 5.04
CA VAL A 532 -0.02 23.29 4.41
C VAL A 532 -1.45 23.70 4.75
N LEU A 533 -2.29 23.81 3.74
CA LEU A 533 -3.72 24.05 3.89
C LEU A 533 -4.50 23.02 3.08
N THR A 534 -5.30 22.24 3.77
CA THR A 534 -6.22 21.27 3.17
C THR A 534 -7.65 21.69 3.49
N ILE A 535 -8.50 21.76 2.48
CA ILE A 535 -9.90 22.18 2.62
C ILE A 535 -10.78 21.10 2.00
N HIS A 536 -11.72 20.61 2.80
CA HIS A 536 -12.65 19.56 2.38
C HIS A 536 -13.99 20.20 2.05
N ALA A 537 -14.50 19.91 0.86
CA ALA A 537 -15.78 20.41 0.39
C ALA A 537 -16.61 19.24 -0.15
N SER A 538 -17.92 19.27 0.07
CA SER A 538 -18.81 18.23 -0.42
C SER A 538 -19.09 18.40 -1.91
N SER A 539 -19.07 19.65 -2.40
CA SER A 539 -19.33 19.99 -3.81
C SER A 539 -18.58 21.24 -4.30
N ALA A 540 -18.46 21.36 -5.62
CA ALA A 540 -17.93 22.56 -6.29
C ALA A 540 -18.79 23.81 -6.07
N LYS A 541 -20.10 23.62 -5.80
CA LYS A 541 -21.04 24.72 -5.51
C LYS A 541 -20.68 25.37 -4.17
N GLU A 542 -20.34 24.58 -3.16
CA GLU A 542 -19.91 25.10 -1.86
C GLU A 542 -18.63 25.92 -2.00
N ILE A 543 -17.65 25.42 -2.78
CA ILE A 543 -16.42 26.17 -3.08
C ILE A 543 -16.73 27.52 -3.71
N SER A 544 -17.67 27.56 -4.67
CA SER A 544 -18.12 28.83 -5.28
C SER A 544 -18.73 29.78 -4.27
N ALA A 545 -19.47 29.26 -3.29
CA ALA A 545 -20.11 30.08 -2.25
C ALA A 545 -19.09 30.57 -1.21
N ALA A 546 -18.05 29.79 -0.92
CA ALA A 546 -16.98 30.12 0.02
C ALA A 546 -15.80 30.88 -0.62
N GLN A 547 -16.01 31.51 -1.79
CA GLN A 547 -14.95 32.21 -2.52
C GLN A 547 -14.24 33.26 -1.66
N GLY A 548 -15.02 34.07 -0.94
CA GLY A 548 -14.49 35.13 -0.08
C GLY A 548 -13.60 34.60 1.04
N ALA A 549 -14.07 33.59 1.78
CA ALA A 549 -13.31 32.92 2.83
C ALA A 549 -12.01 32.28 2.30
N LEU A 550 -12.08 31.60 1.15
CA LEU A 550 -10.91 31.00 0.51
C LEU A 550 -9.88 32.05 0.07
N CYS A 551 -10.33 33.21 -0.41
CA CYS A 551 -9.46 34.33 -0.74
C CYS A 551 -8.80 34.95 0.50
N VAL A 552 -9.52 35.05 1.62
CA VAL A 552 -8.95 35.52 2.90
C VAL A 552 -7.88 34.59 3.41
N ILE A 553 -8.19 33.29 3.51
CA ILE A 553 -7.23 32.30 4.01
C ILE A 553 -6.02 32.24 3.07
N GLY A 554 -6.24 32.23 1.75
CA GLY A 554 -5.20 32.31 0.74
C GLY A 554 -4.32 33.56 0.91
N GLY A 555 -4.94 34.74 0.97
CA GLY A 555 -4.27 36.04 1.10
C GLY A 555 -3.46 36.18 2.39
N SER A 556 -3.94 35.60 3.51
CA SER A 556 -3.26 35.64 4.81
C SER A 556 -1.88 34.95 4.80
N ARG A 557 -1.63 34.05 3.84
CA ARG A 557 -0.36 33.32 3.70
C ARG A 557 0.73 34.21 3.09
N PHE A 558 0.39 35.11 2.18
CA PHE A 558 1.37 35.85 1.40
C PHE A 558 1.78 37.13 2.13
N ALA A 559 2.94 37.09 2.81
CA ALA A 559 3.61 38.33 3.17
C ALA A 559 4.01 39.06 1.86
N PRO A 560 3.72 40.35 1.69
CA PRO A 560 4.34 41.14 0.64
C PRO A 560 5.86 40.99 0.78
N ARG A 561 6.50 40.60 -0.33
CA ARG A 561 7.94 40.31 -0.45
C ARG A 561 8.73 41.32 0.38
N GLN A 562 9.35 40.89 1.48
CA GLN A 562 10.42 41.70 2.04
C GLN A 562 11.61 41.57 1.08
N PRO A 563 12.08 42.68 0.49
CA PRO A 563 13.15 42.64 -0.53
C PRO A 563 14.49 42.12 0.02
N SER A 564 14.60 41.87 1.33
CA SER A 564 15.80 41.42 2.02
C SER A 564 15.90 39.90 2.29
N MET A 565 14.87 39.10 2.01
CA MET A 565 14.94 37.64 2.25
C MET A 565 15.62 36.90 1.10
N ASN A 566 16.64 36.08 1.42
CA ASN A 566 17.38 35.26 0.45
C ASN A 566 16.45 34.23 -0.24
N SER A 567 16.66 33.99 -1.55
CA SER A 567 15.86 33.09 -2.39
C SER A 567 15.69 31.66 -1.84
N HIS A 568 16.67 31.12 -1.11
CA HIS A 568 16.55 29.78 -0.50
C HIS A 568 15.58 29.71 0.70
N GLN A 569 15.38 30.81 1.45
CA GLN A 569 14.31 30.87 2.45
C GLN A 569 12.93 31.05 1.79
N GLN A 570 12.89 31.53 0.55
CA GLN A 570 11.67 31.70 -0.24
C GLN A 570 11.20 30.37 -0.87
N GLU A 571 12.11 29.50 -1.33
CA GLU A 571 11.77 28.18 -1.89
C GLU A 571 11.27 27.18 -0.84
N ALA A 572 11.73 27.27 0.40
CA ALA A 572 11.21 26.43 1.49
C ALA A 572 9.76 26.75 1.88
N ALA A 573 9.21 27.88 1.40
CA ALA A 573 7.82 28.29 1.59
C ALA A 573 6.88 27.78 0.48
N ALA A 574 7.25 26.70 -0.24
CA ALA A 574 6.34 26.00 -1.15
C ALA A 574 5.23 25.33 -0.35
N ARG A 575 4.06 25.96 -0.46
CA ARG A 575 2.98 26.03 0.51
C ARG A 575 1.79 25.22 0.01
N LYS A 576 1.82 23.89 0.18
CA LYS A 576 0.79 22.97 -0.32
C LYS A 576 -0.62 23.49 0.00
N PHE A 577 -1.43 23.69 -1.05
CA PHE A 577 -2.86 24.00 -0.95
C PHE A 577 -3.62 22.85 -1.61
N THR A 578 -4.49 22.21 -0.86
CA THR A 578 -5.24 21.05 -1.31
C THR A 578 -6.71 21.25 -1.07
N ILE A 579 -7.50 21.11 -2.13
CA ILE A 579 -8.96 21.00 -2.00
C ILE A 579 -9.29 19.53 -2.22
N VAL A 580 -9.98 18.95 -1.24
CA VAL A 580 -10.44 17.56 -1.26
C VAL A 580 -11.94 17.56 -1.49
N LEU A 581 -12.38 16.84 -2.52
CA LEU A 581 -13.79 16.70 -2.88
C LEU A 581 -14.25 15.25 -2.82
N SER A 582 -15.56 15.07 -2.64
CA SER A 582 -16.19 13.76 -2.47
C SER A 582 -16.10 12.86 -3.71
N THR A 583 -16.02 13.45 -4.91
CA THR A 583 -15.98 12.73 -6.18
C THR A 583 -15.07 13.41 -7.20
N LEU A 584 -14.64 12.66 -8.22
CA LEU A 584 -13.87 13.20 -9.35
C LEU A 584 -14.65 14.27 -10.12
N ASP A 585 -15.95 14.07 -10.33
CA ASP A 585 -16.81 15.05 -11.03
C ASP A 585 -16.85 16.39 -10.28
N GLU A 586 -17.03 16.34 -8.95
CA GLU A 586 -17.00 17.54 -8.11
C GLU A 586 -15.62 18.18 -8.09
N ALA A 587 -14.55 17.38 -8.12
CA ALA A 587 -13.19 17.86 -8.29
C ALA A 587 -13.01 18.62 -9.60
N CYS A 588 -13.39 18.04 -10.74
CA CYS A 588 -13.36 18.70 -12.04
C CYS A 588 -14.20 19.99 -12.04
N ASN A 589 -15.42 19.96 -11.50
CA ASN A 589 -16.28 21.14 -11.39
C ASN A 589 -15.68 22.23 -10.49
N ALA A 590 -14.97 21.86 -9.42
CA ALA A 590 -14.31 22.81 -8.54
C ALA A 590 -13.10 23.46 -9.23
N LEU A 591 -12.27 22.67 -9.94
CA LEU A 591 -11.17 23.20 -10.74
C LEU A 591 -11.67 24.25 -11.73
N MET A 592 -12.81 23.94 -12.35
CA MET A 592 -13.51 24.82 -13.26
C MET A 592 -13.97 26.12 -12.58
N THR A 593 -14.63 26.03 -11.43
CA THR A 593 -15.03 27.19 -10.62
C THR A 593 -13.84 28.06 -10.25
N LEU A 594 -12.75 27.46 -9.75
CA LEU A 594 -11.52 28.15 -9.37
C LEU A 594 -10.85 28.85 -10.57
N ASN A 595 -10.83 28.20 -11.73
CA ASN A 595 -10.32 28.81 -12.96
C ASN A 595 -11.20 29.97 -13.41
N MET A 596 -12.53 29.87 -13.29
CA MET A 596 -13.43 30.97 -13.63
C MET A 596 -13.26 32.20 -12.74
N TRP A 597 -12.82 32.05 -11.48
CA TRP A 597 -12.49 33.20 -10.62
C TRP A 597 -11.39 34.10 -11.22
N HIS A 598 -10.52 33.56 -12.06
CA HIS A 598 -9.49 34.32 -12.76
C HIS A 598 -10.01 35.04 -14.01
N PHE A 599 -11.06 34.55 -14.65
CA PHE A 599 -11.57 35.11 -15.90
C PHE A 599 -12.72 36.08 -15.63
N LYS A 600 -12.38 37.37 -15.48
CA LYS A 600 -13.37 38.44 -15.57
C LYS A 600 -13.97 38.48 -16.98
N SER A 601 -15.11 37.79 -17.12
CA SER A 601 -16.15 37.92 -18.14
C SER A 601 -15.92 39.04 -19.17
N THR A 602 -15.29 38.74 -20.30
CA THR A 602 -15.32 39.64 -21.48
C THR A 602 -15.50 38.95 -22.82
N GLU A 603 -15.34 37.63 -22.99
CA GLU A 603 -15.66 36.96 -24.27
C GLU A 603 -16.53 35.70 -24.09
N ARG A 604 -17.76 35.77 -24.61
CA ARG A 604 -18.81 34.74 -24.47
C ARG A 604 -18.88 33.72 -25.63
N GLN A 605 -18.00 33.80 -26.63
CA GLN A 605 -18.25 33.13 -27.93
C GLN A 605 -17.91 31.62 -28.00
N PRO A 606 -16.83 31.08 -27.39
CA PRO A 606 -16.47 29.67 -27.61
C PRO A 606 -17.35 28.64 -26.88
N PHE A 607 -17.96 29.01 -25.74
CA PHE A 607 -18.73 28.06 -24.91
C PHE A 607 -19.98 27.51 -25.62
N LEU A 608 -20.67 28.36 -26.39
CA LEU A 608 -21.94 28.00 -27.02
C LEU A 608 -21.78 26.82 -27.98
N ARG A 609 -20.69 26.78 -28.76
CA ARG A 609 -20.51 25.76 -29.80
C ARG A 609 -20.21 24.37 -29.24
N ILE A 610 -19.38 24.27 -28.20
CA ILE A 610 -19.07 22.98 -27.57
C ILE A 610 -20.31 22.40 -26.86
N ALA A 611 -21.11 23.27 -26.22
CA ALA A 611 -22.38 22.87 -25.62
C ALA A 611 -23.40 22.40 -26.69
N GLU A 612 -23.47 23.08 -27.83
CA GLU A 612 -24.28 22.65 -28.99
C GLU A 612 -23.85 21.26 -29.48
N TRP A 613 -22.55 21.00 -29.60
CA TRP A 613 -22.06 19.67 -29.99
C TRP A 613 -22.50 18.58 -29.03
N ARG A 614 -22.47 18.80 -27.71
CA ARG A 614 -23.02 17.81 -26.77
C ARG A 614 -24.51 17.57 -27.02
N LEU A 615 -25.31 18.63 -27.15
CA LEU A 615 -26.75 18.51 -27.38
C LEU A 615 -27.06 17.74 -28.68
N GLU A 616 -26.21 17.87 -29.70
CA GLU A 616 -26.33 17.10 -30.94
C GLU A 616 -25.77 15.68 -30.84
N LEU A 617 -24.67 15.47 -30.10
CA LEU A 617 -23.96 14.20 -30.00
C LEU A 617 -24.67 13.21 -29.07
N SER A 618 -25.17 13.66 -27.92
CA SER A 618 -25.81 12.80 -26.91
C SER A 618 -26.97 11.97 -27.48
N PRO A 619 -27.96 12.55 -28.19
CA PRO A 619 -29.05 11.76 -28.78
C PRO A 619 -28.55 10.76 -29.82
N LEU A 620 -27.52 11.11 -30.61
CA LEU A 620 -26.97 10.20 -31.63
C LEU A 620 -26.26 9.00 -31.00
N VAL A 621 -25.52 9.23 -29.91
CA VAL A 621 -24.83 8.18 -29.16
C VAL A 621 -25.81 7.27 -28.44
N ASP A 622 -26.87 7.83 -27.83
CA ASP A 622 -27.96 7.04 -27.22
C ASP A 622 -28.65 6.13 -28.24
N ILE A 623 -28.92 6.69 -29.43
CA ILE A 623 -29.54 5.95 -30.53
C ILE A 623 -28.63 4.79 -30.99
N ILE A 624 -27.31 5.02 -31.07
CA ILE A 624 -26.32 4.01 -31.48
C ILE A 624 -26.13 2.93 -30.40
N THR A 625 -26.09 3.33 -29.13
CA THR A 625 -25.83 2.41 -28.01
C THR A 625 -27.02 1.49 -27.74
N ARG A 626 -28.27 1.97 -27.92
CA ARG A 626 -29.49 1.16 -27.73
C ARG A 626 -29.79 0.16 -28.85
N ALA A 627 -29.10 0.25 -29.99
CA ALA A 627 -29.27 -0.63 -31.16
C ALA A 627 -30.68 -0.65 -31.82
N ASP A 628 -31.60 0.22 -31.41
CA ASP A 628 -33.02 0.26 -31.85
C ASP A 628 -33.27 1.04 -33.17
N ILE A 629 -32.25 1.20 -34.01
CA ILE A 629 -32.36 2.05 -35.20
C ILE A 629 -32.97 1.28 -36.38
N PRO A 630 -34.09 1.75 -36.95
CA PRO A 630 -34.66 1.20 -38.17
C PRO A 630 -33.61 1.09 -39.29
N LYS A 631 -33.67 0.02 -40.09
CA LYS A 631 -32.69 -0.18 -41.19
C LYS A 631 -32.66 0.96 -42.20
N SER A 632 -33.76 1.72 -42.34
CA SER A 632 -33.86 2.90 -43.20
C SER A 632 -33.04 4.10 -42.70
N ASP A 633 -32.88 4.26 -41.38
CA ASP A 633 -32.40 5.51 -40.77
C ASP A 633 -30.88 5.47 -40.50
N ARG A 634 -30.28 4.27 -40.55
CA ARG A 634 -28.85 4.05 -40.30
C ARG A 634 -27.92 4.94 -41.13
N PRO A 635 -28.15 5.10 -42.45
CA PRO A 635 -27.29 5.95 -43.28
C PRO A 635 -27.42 7.45 -42.95
N HIS A 636 -28.56 7.88 -42.40
CA HIS A 636 -28.76 9.27 -41.99
C HIS A 636 -28.04 9.55 -40.67
N VAL A 637 -28.23 8.70 -39.66
CA VAL A 637 -27.53 8.79 -38.36
C VAL A 637 -26.02 8.76 -38.55
N ALA A 638 -25.50 7.85 -39.37
CA ALA A 638 -24.07 7.74 -39.65
C ALA A 638 -23.50 9.00 -40.35
N ARG A 639 -24.24 9.61 -41.28
CA ARG A 639 -23.83 10.85 -41.95
C ARG A 639 -23.82 12.03 -40.99
N LYS A 640 -24.85 12.17 -40.15
CA LYS A 640 -24.94 13.24 -39.16
C LYS A 640 -23.81 13.13 -38.13
N LEU A 641 -23.57 11.94 -37.61
CA LEU A 641 -22.45 11.69 -36.70
C LEU A 641 -21.10 11.96 -37.36
N ASN A 642 -20.90 11.58 -38.63
CA ASN A 642 -19.67 11.88 -39.36
C ASN A 642 -19.43 13.37 -39.53
N SER A 643 -20.47 14.14 -39.84
CA SER A 643 -20.40 15.61 -39.94
C SER A 643 -19.99 16.23 -38.61
N LEU A 644 -20.66 15.81 -37.53
CA LEU A 644 -20.38 16.32 -36.19
C LEU A 644 -18.96 15.97 -35.72
N MET A 645 -18.51 14.74 -35.97
CA MET A 645 -17.14 14.33 -35.63
C MET A 645 -16.08 15.11 -36.41
N LEU A 646 -16.32 15.45 -37.68
CA LEU A 646 -15.38 16.29 -38.45
C LEU A 646 -15.27 17.70 -37.85
N GLU A 647 -16.39 18.23 -37.38
CA GLU A 647 -16.41 19.53 -36.73
C GLU A 647 -15.65 19.52 -35.40
N ILE A 648 -15.93 18.54 -34.54
CA ILE A 648 -15.24 18.37 -33.26
C ILE A 648 -13.73 18.15 -33.46
N GLU A 649 -13.33 17.35 -34.47
CA GLU A 649 -11.91 17.11 -34.80
C GLU A 649 -11.16 18.35 -35.32
N SER A 650 -11.89 19.29 -35.92
CA SER A 650 -11.34 20.56 -36.38
C SER A 650 -11.10 21.54 -35.24
N PHE A 651 -11.74 21.33 -34.08
CA PHE A 651 -11.57 22.17 -32.90
C PHE A 651 -10.21 21.92 -32.24
N ARG A 652 -9.50 23.01 -31.95
CA ARG A 652 -8.23 23.00 -31.21
C ARG A 652 -8.43 23.70 -29.88
N LEU A 653 -7.94 23.09 -28.81
CA LEU A 653 -7.99 23.70 -27.48
C LEU A 653 -6.83 24.69 -27.39
N SER A 654 -7.09 25.94 -27.78
CA SER A 654 -6.06 26.98 -27.89
C SER A 654 -5.85 27.78 -26.61
N SER A 655 -6.82 27.74 -25.71
CA SER A 655 -6.82 28.52 -24.47
C SER A 655 -7.33 27.72 -23.28
N GLY A 656 -6.98 28.16 -22.07
CA GLY A 656 -7.54 27.63 -20.84
C GLY A 656 -9.07 27.80 -20.78
N HIS A 657 -9.61 28.79 -21.50
CA HIS A 657 -11.04 28.97 -21.65
C HIS A 657 -11.68 27.87 -22.52
N ASP A 658 -11.04 27.43 -23.60
CA ASP A 658 -11.51 26.33 -24.44
C ASP A 658 -11.51 25.01 -23.67
N ILE A 659 -10.44 24.75 -22.91
CA ILE A 659 -10.33 23.59 -22.02
C ILE A 659 -11.43 23.63 -20.97
N ALA A 660 -11.65 24.79 -20.37
CA ALA A 660 -12.71 24.97 -19.39
C ALA A 660 -14.10 24.69 -20.01
N ASN A 661 -14.37 25.27 -21.18
CA ASN A 661 -15.64 25.06 -21.90
C ASN A 661 -15.83 23.60 -22.32
N LEU A 662 -14.75 22.90 -22.68
CA LEU A 662 -14.77 21.47 -22.96
C LEU A 662 -15.31 20.67 -21.77
N PHE A 663 -14.76 20.88 -20.57
CA PHE A 663 -15.24 20.21 -19.36
C PHE A 663 -16.66 20.63 -18.99
N ARG A 664 -16.94 21.94 -18.98
CA ARG A 664 -18.26 22.48 -18.61
C ARG A 664 -19.38 21.96 -19.52
N SER A 665 -19.07 21.79 -20.81
CA SER A 665 -20.04 21.25 -21.75
C SER A 665 -20.44 19.82 -21.39
N LYS A 666 -19.57 19.01 -20.77
CA LYS A 666 -19.66 17.54 -20.64
C LYS A 666 -19.75 16.79 -21.98
N ILE A 667 -19.12 17.32 -23.03
CA ILE A 667 -19.02 16.63 -24.33
C ILE A 667 -18.20 15.34 -24.27
N LEU A 668 -17.35 15.18 -23.25
CA LEU A 668 -16.53 13.98 -23.06
C LEU A 668 -17.38 12.72 -22.79
N ASP A 669 -18.50 12.83 -22.06
CA ASP A 669 -19.37 11.69 -21.74
C ASP A 669 -19.91 10.98 -22.99
N PRO A 670 -20.56 11.67 -23.96
CA PRO A 670 -21.00 11.03 -25.19
C PRO A 670 -19.83 10.57 -26.08
N LEU A 671 -18.68 11.25 -26.07
CA LEU A 671 -17.49 10.80 -26.81
C LEU A 671 -16.95 9.48 -26.25
N LEU A 672 -16.79 9.37 -24.93
CA LEU A 672 -16.36 8.14 -24.27
C LEU A 672 -17.35 7.00 -24.48
N SER A 673 -18.66 7.30 -24.40
CA SER A 673 -19.71 6.33 -24.74
C SER A 673 -19.60 5.84 -26.19
N LEU A 674 -19.28 6.74 -27.13
CA LEU A 674 -19.05 6.40 -28.53
C LEU A 674 -17.76 5.57 -28.75
N ARG A 675 -16.71 5.82 -27.96
CA ARG A 675 -15.47 5.03 -27.93
C ARG A 675 -15.72 3.60 -27.42
N CYS A 676 -16.53 3.48 -26.37
CA CYS A 676 -16.83 2.22 -25.69
C CYS A 676 -17.91 1.38 -26.39
N ALA A 677 -18.63 1.93 -27.36
CA ALA A 677 -19.60 1.22 -28.20
C ALA A 677 -18.92 0.16 -29.09
N LYS A 678 -18.44 -0.93 -28.46
CA LYS A 678 -17.96 -2.14 -29.13
C LYS A 678 -19.12 -3.13 -29.28
N GLU A 679 -19.30 -3.62 -30.50
CA GLU A 679 -20.01 -4.88 -30.80
C GLU A 679 -21.55 -4.91 -30.70
N THR A 680 -22.26 -3.86 -31.09
CA THR A 680 -23.64 -4.04 -31.60
C THR A 680 -23.61 -4.25 -33.12
N HIS A 681 -24.44 -5.16 -33.66
CA HIS A 681 -24.51 -5.47 -35.11
C HIS A 681 -24.77 -4.25 -36.01
N PHE A 682 -25.26 -3.15 -35.44
CA PHE A 682 -25.41 -1.85 -36.08
C PHE A 682 -24.06 -1.21 -36.49
N VAL A 683 -23.03 -1.39 -35.66
CA VAL A 683 -21.72 -0.75 -35.75
C VAL A 683 -20.85 -1.39 -36.84
N LEU A 684 -20.99 -2.68 -37.13
CA LEU A 684 -20.03 -3.40 -37.98
C LEU A 684 -19.94 -2.93 -39.44
N TYR A 685 -21.02 -2.44 -40.06
CA TYR A 685 -20.98 -2.02 -41.47
C TYR A 685 -20.50 -0.56 -41.64
N TYR A 686 -21.05 0.39 -40.86
CA TYR A 686 -20.73 1.81 -40.98
C TYR A 686 -19.57 2.25 -40.09
N ALA A 687 -19.34 1.64 -38.92
CA ALA A 687 -18.19 1.97 -38.08
C ALA A 687 -16.87 1.42 -38.64
N ARG A 688 -16.90 0.35 -39.46
CA ARG A 688 -15.72 -0.02 -40.27
C ARG A 688 -15.41 1.00 -41.37
N LYS A 689 -16.45 1.60 -41.97
CA LYS A 689 -16.27 2.63 -43.01
C LYS A 689 -15.75 3.96 -42.45
N HIS A 690 -16.20 4.36 -41.26
CA HIS A 690 -15.91 5.69 -40.68
C HIS A 690 -15.01 5.67 -39.44
N ALA A 691 -14.66 4.50 -38.91
CA ALA A 691 -13.74 4.30 -37.79
C ALA A 691 -13.99 5.20 -36.57
N PHE A 692 -15.26 5.44 -36.20
CA PHE A 692 -15.64 6.43 -35.17
C PHE A 692 -14.92 6.23 -33.82
N ALA A 693 -14.81 4.99 -33.32
CA ALA A 693 -14.08 4.73 -32.08
C ALA A 693 -12.59 5.11 -32.18
N THR A 694 -11.95 4.80 -33.31
CA THR A 694 -10.55 5.18 -33.58
C THR A 694 -10.39 6.69 -33.72
N ARG A 695 -11.37 7.37 -34.32
CA ARG A 695 -11.42 8.83 -34.45
C ARG A 695 -11.55 9.51 -33.09
N VAL A 696 -12.47 9.03 -32.24
CA VAL A 696 -12.61 9.51 -30.86
C VAL A 696 -11.32 9.27 -30.07
N GLU A 697 -10.70 8.08 -30.18
CA GLU A 697 -9.41 7.83 -29.52
C GLU A 697 -8.35 8.86 -29.96
N LYS A 698 -8.20 9.10 -31.26
CA LYS A 698 -7.24 10.07 -31.80
C LYS A 698 -7.54 11.49 -31.33
N LEU A 699 -8.82 11.88 -31.30
CA LEU A 699 -9.27 13.18 -30.81
C LEU A 699 -8.91 13.36 -29.33
N LEU A 700 -9.24 12.38 -28.48
CA LEU A 700 -8.95 12.42 -27.05
C LEU A 700 -7.43 12.46 -26.77
N GLN A 701 -6.62 11.77 -27.58
CA GLN A 701 -5.16 11.89 -27.50
C GLN A 701 -4.66 13.28 -27.93
N THR A 702 -5.29 13.90 -28.93
CA THR A 702 -4.94 15.26 -29.36
C THR A 702 -5.26 16.26 -28.26
N TRP A 703 -6.49 16.24 -27.72
CA TRP A 703 -6.88 17.10 -26.61
C TRP A 703 -6.08 16.81 -25.33
N LYS A 704 -5.66 15.57 -25.09
CA LYS A 704 -4.71 15.24 -24.01
C LYS A 704 -3.42 16.06 -24.13
N MET A 705 -2.84 16.13 -25.33
CA MET A 705 -1.62 16.89 -25.57
C MET A 705 -1.85 18.39 -25.39
N ASP A 706 -2.94 18.93 -25.94
CA ASP A 706 -3.28 20.35 -25.81
C ASP A 706 -3.48 20.74 -24.33
N ILE A 707 -4.24 19.94 -23.58
CA ILE A 707 -4.49 20.15 -22.14
C ILE A 707 -3.18 20.08 -21.34
N CYS A 708 -2.35 19.05 -21.57
CA CYS A 708 -1.05 18.92 -20.91
C CYS A 708 -0.13 20.10 -21.21
N SER A 709 -0.07 20.57 -22.47
CA SER A 709 0.75 21.72 -22.86
C SER A 709 0.31 23.00 -22.14
N HIS A 710 -1.00 23.23 -22.05
CA HIS A 710 -1.52 24.41 -21.36
C HIS A 710 -1.27 24.38 -19.85
N PHE A 711 -1.37 23.22 -19.20
CA PHE A 711 -1.05 23.11 -17.77
C PHE A 711 0.43 23.38 -17.50
N LEU A 712 1.33 22.90 -18.37
CA LEU A 712 2.77 23.14 -18.27
C LEU A 712 3.17 24.61 -18.52
N GLU A 713 2.48 25.30 -19.42
CA GLU A 713 2.76 26.71 -19.73
C GLU A 713 2.14 27.70 -18.71
N SER A 714 1.01 27.33 -18.10
CA SER A 714 0.25 28.20 -17.18
C SER A 714 0.88 28.42 -15.79
N GLU A 715 1.95 27.70 -15.44
CA GLU A 715 2.67 27.88 -14.17
C GLU A 715 3.26 29.30 -14.00
N THR A 716 3.28 30.12 -15.06
CA THR A 716 3.95 31.43 -15.07
C THR A 716 3.04 32.67 -14.95
N ASN A 717 1.70 32.56 -15.03
CA ASN A 717 0.84 33.75 -15.23
C ASN A 717 -0.49 33.82 -14.41
N ALA A 718 -0.66 33.05 -13.33
CA ALA A 718 -1.80 33.24 -12.42
C ALA A 718 -1.54 34.38 -11.40
N PRO A 719 -2.52 35.24 -11.05
CA PRO A 719 -2.31 36.26 -10.04
C PRO A 719 -1.95 35.66 -8.67
N PHE A 720 -1.01 36.34 -8.00
CA PHE A 720 -0.27 36.10 -6.75
C PHE A 720 -0.93 35.35 -5.57
N MET A 721 -2.24 35.05 -5.57
CA MET A 721 -2.90 34.41 -4.41
C MET A 721 -2.73 32.88 -4.34
N PHE A 722 -2.28 32.20 -5.40
CA PHE A 722 -2.14 30.73 -5.39
C PHE A 722 -0.99 30.22 -6.28
N GLU A 723 0.20 30.83 -6.18
CA GLU A 723 1.42 30.46 -6.95
C GLU A 723 2.11 29.16 -6.47
N SER A 724 1.65 28.53 -5.38
CA SER A 724 2.19 27.26 -4.88
C SER A 724 1.52 26.04 -5.51
N SER A 725 2.22 24.90 -5.58
CA SER A 725 1.74 23.60 -6.10
C SER A 725 0.26 23.32 -5.75
N ARG A 726 -0.62 23.50 -6.74
CA ARG A 726 -2.07 23.24 -6.61
C ARG A 726 -2.27 21.72 -6.70
N VAL A 727 -2.84 21.12 -5.67
CA VAL A 727 -3.25 19.71 -5.74
C VAL A 727 -4.74 19.66 -5.48
N LEU A 728 -5.50 19.42 -6.54
CA LEU A 728 -6.89 19.02 -6.39
C LEU A 728 -6.91 17.50 -6.18
N ALA A 729 -7.53 17.06 -5.09
CA ALA A 729 -7.65 15.66 -4.76
C ALA A 729 -9.12 15.28 -4.59
N TYR A 730 -9.44 14.01 -4.81
CA TYR A 730 -10.75 13.47 -4.52
C TYR A 730 -10.62 12.14 -3.81
N HIS A 731 -11.65 11.77 -3.05
CA HIS A 731 -11.73 10.42 -2.51
C HIS A 731 -12.15 9.44 -3.60
N GLY A 732 -11.30 8.44 -3.90
CA GLY A 732 -11.60 7.39 -4.88
C GLY A 732 -12.70 6.40 -4.44
N SER A 733 -13.16 6.52 -3.20
CA SER A 733 -14.13 5.65 -2.55
C SER A 733 -15.47 6.37 -2.43
N SER A 734 -16.61 5.68 -2.59
CA SER A 734 -17.92 6.32 -2.36
C SER A 734 -18.02 6.86 -0.93
N ALA A 735 -18.69 8.00 -0.73
CA ALA A 735 -18.83 8.67 0.58
C ALA A 735 -19.31 7.71 1.70
N GLU A 736 -20.15 6.74 1.36
CA GLU A 736 -20.68 5.74 2.29
C GLU A 736 -19.63 4.68 2.72
N SER A 737 -18.63 4.42 1.88
CA SER A 737 -17.52 3.52 2.20
C SER A 737 -16.44 4.18 3.07
N LEU A 738 -16.26 5.50 2.97
CA LEU A 738 -15.35 6.28 3.82
C LEU A 738 -15.87 6.42 5.25
N ARG A 739 -17.19 6.58 5.42
CA ARG A 739 -17.86 6.61 6.74
C ARG A 739 -17.66 5.33 7.57
N LYS A 740 -17.26 4.22 6.93
CA LYS A 740 -17.10 2.90 7.57
C LYS A 740 -15.64 2.47 7.76
N ARG A 741 -14.65 3.31 7.41
CA ARG A 741 -13.23 2.95 7.46
C ARG A 741 -12.47 3.70 8.55
N SER A 742 -11.20 3.29 8.73
CA SER A 742 -10.32 3.71 9.81
C SER A 742 -10.10 5.23 9.83
N ILE A 743 -9.72 5.78 10.99
CA ILE A 743 -9.37 7.20 11.17
C ILE A 743 -8.36 7.68 10.11
N ASP A 744 -7.44 6.80 9.70
CA ASP A 744 -6.37 7.13 8.74
C ASP A 744 -6.92 7.39 7.31
N ASP A 745 -8.06 6.76 6.95
CA ASP A 745 -8.76 6.96 5.67
C ASP A 745 -9.54 8.30 5.65
N LEU A 746 -10.09 8.72 6.81
CA LEU A 746 -10.90 9.95 6.95
C LEU A 746 -10.06 11.23 6.89
N PHE A 747 -8.85 11.19 7.45
CA PHE A 747 -7.89 12.29 7.30
C PHE A 747 -7.09 12.21 6.01
N GLY A 748 -7.34 11.20 5.16
CA GLY A 748 -6.65 11.02 3.89
C GLY A 748 -5.14 11.09 4.08
N THR A 749 -4.58 10.13 4.85
CA THR A 749 -3.12 9.95 4.80
C THR A 749 -2.69 9.87 3.33
N LYS A 750 -1.52 10.44 3.01
CA LYS A 750 -1.13 10.89 1.64
C LYS A 750 -1.32 9.86 0.51
N ASP A 751 -1.46 8.59 0.83
CA ASP A 751 -1.50 7.48 -0.12
C ASP A 751 -2.93 7.13 -0.61
N ASP A 752 -3.99 7.56 0.09
CA ASP A 752 -5.40 7.30 -0.33
C ASP A 752 -6.02 8.41 -1.20
N LEU A 753 -5.42 9.60 -1.21
CA LEU A 753 -5.91 10.72 -1.99
C LEU A 753 -5.46 10.58 -3.45
N LEU A 754 -6.41 10.26 -4.33
CA LEU A 754 -6.17 10.31 -5.76
C LEU A 754 -6.05 11.78 -6.17
N LYS A 755 -4.86 12.16 -6.66
CA LYS A 755 -4.67 13.45 -7.31
C LYS A 755 -5.49 13.46 -8.58
N VAL A 756 -6.21 14.55 -8.82
CA VAL A 756 -6.78 14.80 -10.14
C VAL A 756 -5.63 15.17 -11.05
N ASP A 757 -5.01 14.17 -11.66
CA ASP A 757 -4.22 14.35 -12.87
C ASP A 757 -5.01 13.86 -14.09
N TRP A 758 -4.64 14.38 -15.25
CA TRP A 758 -5.31 14.06 -16.51
C TRP A 758 -5.21 12.57 -16.87
N GLU A 759 -4.19 11.87 -16.38
CA GLU A 759 -4.06 10.42 -16.58
C GLU A 759 -5.11 9.63 -15.81
N SER A 760 -5.46 10.08 -14.60
CA SER A 760 -6.46 9.46 -13.75
C SER A 760 -7.87 9.64 -14.30
N TYR A 761 -8.20 10.83 -14.84
CA TYR A 761 -9.49 11.09 -15.50
C TYR A 761 -9.67 10.27 -16.80
N MET A 762 -8.60 10.07 -17.58
CA MET A 762 -8.65 9.30 -18.83
C MET A 762 -8.62 7.77 -18.64
N ARG A 763 -8.19 7.29 -17.46
CA ARG A 763 -8.22 5.86 -17.07
C ARG A 763 -9.58 5.43 -16.53
N TRP A 764 -10.32 6.36 -15.94
CA TRP A 764 -11.74 6.20 -15.60
C TRP A 764 -12.57 6.17 -16.90
#